data_AF-A0A4U6XR64-F1
#
_entry.id   AF-A0A4U6XR64-F1
#
_cell.length_a   1.000
_cell.length_b   1.000
_cell.length_c   1.000
_cell.angle_alpha   90.00
_cell.angle_beta   90.00
_cell.angle_gamma   90.00
#
_symmetry.space_group_name_H-M   'P 1'
#
loop_
_entity.id
_entity.type
_entity.pdbx_description
1 polymer ?
#
loop_
_entity_poly.entity_id
_entity_poly.type
_entity_poly.pdbx_seq_one_letter_code
_entity_poly.pdbx_strand_id
1 'polypeptide(L)'
;MPPRLPLRPIAGRAASSLSLTQQTSAPSRAAVCLFCSLSTAATATPSRPTTSTSRPHAAAAETRKALRQRRFQSTDPAPLETATPENPRAELIDTLLDLQKHAVNHVNLSRLQLALQGLRQDPGQEAVRVAILALANVAEPGKAAKDLLRLILADPLGDEAEWERELAQHDPTHPLVVRIGQEHAKAREEAAPTVTISKTNLLHDLGVSSPALNGHGIELLLMEVNPFSAAPGEAAYAQDVEESVLVPTVDIPSNTGRYTPITTPVHKALVVSEGVMGAASVASLPLAEYRDTILAAINLPEYPVEKDAQATFQPIDVSVGCKGLDLIRQNIGNAMEYERSWYKSNVPAVIQWLKSGVQSDEGQVTKPAVRLLIASLLRNTLAEIEAEESRLLSGRLSTEAASSGLAVMNERLAQWSQFAHEELQQQLDLAFAGTRWRKLGWWKLFWRVDDVGVLTTDMLSQRFLPGAERELVYLAGRIAESGVATAAEPPAYAQPTSELQKSLPESSTVAKAVTQKPKWPTHISFTRRYLYEETVPALQALAQKLVLQASSTSALTTALGGLLYVSQYASSVYEAGAVAALGVMWSLRRLQTKWETARTYWEGEVREEGRKAVRGVEQSVADALDGSREGNPVEGAEELRKARELVEKAQDALKRLE
;
A
#
# COMPACT_ATOMS: atom_id res chain seq x y z
N MET A 1 2.17 30.51 51.22
CA MET A 1 2.07 30.39 49.75
C MET A 1 2.76 29.10 49.31
N PRO A 2 2.30 28.43 48.25
CA PRO A 2 2.75 27.08 47.91
C PRO A 2 4.01 27.03 47.01
N PRO A 3 4.78 25.93 47.03
CA PRO A 3 5.76 25.63 45.99
C PRO A 3 5.06 25.28 44.66
N ARG A 4 5.70 25.55 43.51
CA ARG A 4 5.18 25.17 42.19
C ARG A 4 5.55 23.73 41.83
N LEU A 5 4.60 23.04 41.19
CA LEU A 5 4.65 21.62 40.88
C LEU A 5 5.61 21.31 39.70
N PRO A 6 6.39 20.22 39.76
CA PRO A 6 7.10 19.70 38.60
C PRO A 6 6.13 18.90 37.71
N LEU A 7 5.96 19.33 36.46
CA LEU A 7 5.14 18.60 35.48
C LEU A 7 5.87 17.34 35.00
N ARG A 8 5.44 16.17 35.50
CA ARG A 8 5.69 14.86 34.88
C ARG A 8 4.56 14.52 33.91
N PRO A 9 4.84 14.12 32.67
CA PRO A 9 3.94 13.24 31.92
C PRO A 9 3.81 11.89 32.64
N ILE A 10 2.61 11.32 32.64
CA ILE A 10 2.34 9.98 33.21
C ILE A 10 2.64 8.92 32.14
N ALA A 11 3.15 7.76 32.56
CA ALA A 11 3.46 6.64 31.68
C ALA A 11 2.66 5.37 32.04
N GLY A 12 2.26 4.62 31.01
CA GLY A 12 1.52 3.35 31.13
C GLY A 12 0.12 3.42 30.51
N ARG A 13 -0.46 2.34 29.95
CA ARG A 13 -0.02 0.93 29.76
C ARG A 13 -0.83 0.35 28.58
N ALA A 14 -0.41 -0.68 27.84
CA ALA A 14 0.89 -1.34 27.76
C ALA A 14 1.00 -2.05 26.39
N ALA A 15 2.22 -2.15 25.85
CA ALA A 15 2.57 -3.17 24.86
C ALA A 15 3.29 -4.31 25.61
N SER A 16 2.67 -5.49 25.66
CA SER A 16 3.24 -6.65 26.37
C SER A 16 4.20 -7.42 25.46
N SER A 17 5.50 -7.26 25.71
CA SER A 17 6.50 -8.15 25.14
C SER A 17 6.49 -9.51 25.85
N LEU A 18 6.43 -10.59 25.06
CA LEU A 18 6.93 -11.90 25.47
C LEU A 18 7.88 -12.41 24.39
N SER A 19 9.17 -12.18 24.63
CA SER A 19 10.23 -12.80 23.85
C SER A 19 10.37 -14.26 24.25
N LEU A 20 10.15 -15.19 23.31
CA LEU A 20 10.73 -16.53 23.41
C LEU A 20 11.72 -16.72 22.27
N THR A 21 12.98 -16.97 22.62
CA THR A 21 14.07 -17.15 21.67
C THR A 21 13.93 -18.47 20.94
N GLN A 22 13.87 -18.45 19.61
CA GLN A 22 14.06 -19.63 18.79
C GLN A 22 15.18 -19.38 17.77
N GLN A 23 16.31 -20.07 17.97
CA GLN A 23 17.49 -19.96 17.12
C GLN A 23 17.25 -20.73 15.82
N THR A 24 17.30 -20.05 14.67
CA THR A 24 17.31 -20.69 13.36
C THR A 24 18.72 -21.17 13.04
N SER A 25 18.97 -22.47 13.22
CA SER A 25 20.24 -23.12 12.88
C SER A 25 20.46 -23.17 11.37
N ALA A 26 21.71 -22.96 10.92
CA ALA A 26 22.09 -23.05 9.51
C ALA A 26 21.91 -24.49 8.94
N PRO A 27 21.57 -24.63 7.64
CA PRO A 27 21.32 -25.94 7.03
C PRO A 27 22.62 -26.76 6.89
N SER A 28 22.66 -27.92 7.55
CA SER A 28 23.76 -28.87 7.41
C SER A 28 23.68 -29.63 6.08
N ARG A 29 24.82 -29.76 5.38
CA ARG A 29 24.92 -30.57 4.16
C ARG A 29 24.73 -32.05 4.50
N ALA A 30 23.63 -32.65 4.05
CA ALA A 30 23.44 -34.10 4.12
C ALA A 30 24.34 -34.82 3.10
N ALA A 31 25.06 -35.85 3.53
CA ALA A 31 25.90 -36.66 2.64
C ALA A 31 25.08 -37.77 1.96
N VAL A 32 25.18 -37.88 0.64
CA VAL A 32 24.52 -38.95 -0.14
C VAL A 32 25.30 -40.26 0.00
N CYS A 33 24.62 -41.35 0.35
CA CYS A 33 25.22 -42.68 0.43
C CYS A 33 24.94 -43.48 -0.85
N LEU A 34 25.99 -43.82 -1.61
CA LEU A 34 25.92 -44.35 -2.98
C LEU A 34 25.55 -45.85 -3.11
N PHE A 35 25.13 -46.52 -2.03
CA PHE A 35 24.94 -47.99 -2.02
C PHE A 35 23.49 -48.47 -1.82
N CYS A 36 22.53 -47.59 -1.54
CA CYS A 36 21.13 -48.00 -1.34
C CYS A 36 20.28 -48.03 -2.63
N SER A 37 20.82 -47.59 -3.76
CA SER A 37 20.12 -47.47 -5.05
C SER A 37 20.31 -48.68 -5.97
N LEU A 38 20.30 -49.90 -5.40
CA LEU A 38 20.40 -51.16 -6.15
C LEU A 38 19.35 -52.18 -5.67
N SER A 39 18.13 -52.05 -6.18
CA SER A 39 17.15 -53.14 -6.29
C SER A 39 16.28 -52.90 -7.51
N THR A 40 16.08 -53.93 -8.31
CA THR A 40 15.56 -53.86 -9.69
C THR A 40 14.15 -54.48 -9.82
N ALA A 41 13.59 -54.37 -11.02
CA ALA A 41 12.33 -54.97 -11.48
C ALA A 41 11.03 -54.28 -10.99
N ALA A 42 9.98 -54.14 -11.81
CA ALA A 42 9.90 -54.28 -13.28
C ALA A 42 8.74 -53.48 -13.90
N THR A 43 8.79 -53.37 -15.23
CA THR A 43 7.79 -52.85 -16.16
C THR A 43 6.36 -53.40 -15.97
N ALA A 44 5.34 -52.55 -16.14
CA ALA A 44 4.35 -52.66 -17.23
C ALA A 44 3.38 -51.46 -17.26
N THR A 45 2.80 -51.18 -18.42
CA THR A 45 1.68 -50.23 -18.61
C THR A 45 0.45 -51.00 -19.18
N PRO A 46 -0.66 -50.40 -19.70
CA PRO A 46 -1.97 -50.68 -19.14
C PRO A 46 -2.99 -51.36 -20.10
N SER A 47 -4.03 -51.99 -19.55
CA SER A 47 -5.21 -52.37 -20.35
C SER A 47 -6.51 -52.56 -19.56
N ARG A 48 -7.61 -52.16 -20.22
CA ARG A 48 -9.03 -52.53 -20.02
C ARG A 48 -9.28 -53.86 -20.82
N PRO A 49 -10.47 -54.51 -20.86
CA PRO A 49 -11.76 -54.20 -20.23
C PRO A 49 -12.62 -55.43 -19.77
N THR A 50 -13.93 -55.18 -19.57
CA THR A 50 -15.11 -56.05 -19.90
C THR A 50 -15.51 -57.31 -19.09
N THR A 51 -16.65 -57.15 -18.40
CA THR A 51 -17.91 -57.96 -18.46
C THR A 51 -18.04 -59.36 -17.83
N SER A 52 -19.27 -59.58 -17.31
CA SER A 52 -19.98 -60.86 -17.13
C SER A 52 -19.48 -61.75 -15.98
N THR A 53 -20.27 -62.64 -15.34
CA THR A 53 -21.73 -62.80 -15.07
C THR A 53 -21.85 -63.98 -14.10
N SER A 54 -22.65 -63.89 -13.01
CA SER A 54 -23.59 -64.96 -12.58
C SER A 54 -24.18 -64.74 -11.18
N ARG A 55 -25.34 -65.37 -10.97
CA ARG A 55 -26.12 -65.61 -9.73
C ARG A 55 -26.16 -67.17 -9.54
N PRO A 56 -26.87 -67.79 -8.58
CA PRO A 56 -27.78 -67.26 -7.52
C PRO A 56 -27.57 -67.86 -6.11
N HIS A 57 -28.36 -67.38 -5.14
CA HIS A 57 -29.26 -68.11 -4.21
C HIS A 57 -29.48 -67.25 -2.94
N ALA A 58 -30.69 -66.76 -2.63
CA ALA A 58 -31.84 -67.43 -1.96
C ALA A 58 -31.69 -67.42 -0.41
N ALA A 59 -32.71 -67.13 0.42
CA ALA A 59 -34.14 -66.85 0.17
C ALA A 59 -34.82 -66.02 1.30
N ALA A 60 -36.01 -65.47 0.99
CA ALA A 60 -37.18 -65.21 1.87
C ALA A 60 -37.03 -64.26 3.11
N ALA A 61 -38.08 -63.63 3.67
CA ALA A 61 -39.52 -63.56 3.36
C ALA A 61 -40.04 -62.11 3.66
N GLU A 62 -40.86 -61.48 2.81
CA GLU A 62 -42.33 -61.23 2.99
C GLU A 62 -42.75 -60.18 4.06
N THR A 63 -43.83 -59.37 3.97
CA THR A 63 -44.78 -58.86 2.93
C THR A 63 -45.60 -57.66 3.53
N ARG A 64 -46.66 -57.00 2.99
CA ARG A 64 -47.55 -57.02 1.77
C ARG A 64 -48.09 -55.58 1.58
N LYS A 65 -47.76 -54.85 0.49
CA LYS A 65 -48.61 -54.53 -0.70
C LYS A 65 -49.86 -53.63 -0.55
N ALA A 66 -49.78 -52.46 -1.20
CA ALA A 66 -50.75 -51.86 -2.15
C ALA A 66 -49.95 -50.94 -3.14
N LEU A 67 -50.23 -50.61 -4.42
CA LEU A 67 -51.32 -50.80 -5.41
C LEU A 67 -52.55 -49.89 -5.21
N ARG A 68 -53.12 -49.16 -6.19
CA ARG A 68 -53.06 -49.09 -7.69
C ARG A 68 -53.19 -47.58 -8.13
N GLN A 69 -53.12 -47.10 -9.38
CA GLN A 69 -53.10 -47.71 -10.73
C GLN A 69 -52.40 -46.78 -11.76
N ARG A 70 -51.93 -47.31 -12.91
CA ARG A 70 -51.51 -46.53 -14.10
C ARG A 70 -52.66 -46.39 -15.12
N ARG A 71 -52.60 -45.36 -15.96
CA ARG A 71 -53.14 -45.34 -17.34
C ARG A 71 -52.02 -44.89 -18.30
N PHE A 72 -52.01 -45.43 -19.53
CA PHE A 72 -51.01 -45.15 -20.57
C PHE A 72 -51.65 -44.45 -21.76
N GLN A 73 -50.92 -43.52 -22.38
CA GLN A 73 -50.96 -42.96 -23.75
C GLN A 73 -50.27 -41.58 -23.66
N SER A 74 -49.67 -41.00 -24.71
CA SER A 74 -48.99 -41.53 -25.91
C SER A 74 -48.10 -40.38 -26.42
N THR A 75 -47.11 -40.66 -27.26
CA THR A 75 -46.17 -39.66 -27.81
C THR A 75 -46.84 -38.43 -28.44
N ASP A 76 -46.40 -37.25 -28.01
CA ASP A 76 -46.28 -36.03 -28.84
C ASP A 76 -44.93 -35.35 -28.52
N PRO A 77 -44.31 -34.61 -29.47
CA PRO A 77 -42.96 -34.06 -29.29
C PRO A 77 -42.95 -32.84 -28.37
N ALA A 78 -41.87 -32.69 -27.59
CA ALA A 78 -41.68 -31.56 -26.70
C ALA A 78 -41.50 -30.24 -27.48
N PRO A 79 -42.28 -29.19 -27.17
CA PRO A 79 -41.85 -27.81 -27.39
C PRO A 79 -40.60 -27.52 -26.56
N LEU A 80 -39.86 -26.47 -26.92
CA LEU A 80 -38.66 -26.04 -26.21
C LEU A 80 -38.95 -25.81 -24.72
N GLU A 81 -37.96 -26.11 -23.87
CA GLU A 81 -37.91 -25.58 -22.51
C GLU A 81 -37.76 -24.05 -22.59
N THR A 82 -38.90 -23.35 -22.62
CA THR A 82 -38.93 -21.92 -22.29
C THR A 82 -38.40 -21.78 -20.87
N ALA A 83 -37.26 -21.10 -20.71
CA ALA A 83 -36.70 -20.81 -19.40
C ALA A 83 -37.80 -20.26 -18.48
N THR A 84 -37.87 -20.79 -17.25
CA THR A 84 -38.67 -20.16 -16.19
C THR A 84 -38.29 -18.69 -16.11
N PRO A 85 -39.25 -17.75 -15.99
CA PRO A 85 -38.91 -16.34 -15.87
C PRO A 85 -38.01 -16.15 -14.66
N GLU A 86 -36.73 -15.87 -14.91
CA GLU A 86 -35.73 -15.68 -13.87
C GLU A 86 -36.18 -14.48 -13.04
N ASN A 87 -36.41 -14.70 -11.74
CA ASN A 87 -36.85 -13.63 -10.86
C ASN A 87 -35.71 -12.60 -10.75
N PRO A 88 -35.83 -11.39 -11.31
CA PRO A 88 -34.71 -10.46 -11.42
C PRO A 88 -34.25 -9.97 -10.04
N ARG A 89 -35.12 -10.05 -9.02
CA ARG A 89 -34.78 -9.79 -7.62
C ARG A 89 -33.84 -10.85 -7.05
N ALA A 90 -34.01 -12.12 -7.42
CA ALA A 90 -33.14 -13.21 -7.01
C ALA A 90 -31.78 -13.15 -7.74
N GLU A 91 -31.81 -12.94 -9.06
CA GLU A 91 -30.58 -12.75 -9.86
C GLU A 91 -29.73 -11.58 -9.33
N LEU A 92 -30.38 -10.47 -8.95
CA LEU A 92 -29.70 -9.32 -8.37
C LEU A 92 -29.11 -9.62 -6.97
N ILE A 93 -29.82 -10.37 -6.12
CA ILE A 93 -29.27 -10.82 -4.81
C ILE A 93 -28.01 -11.66 -5.01
N ASP A 94 -28.05 -12.66 -5.90
CA ASP A 94 -26.92 -13.55 -6.14
C ASP A 94 -25.74 -12.79 -6.77
N THR A 95 -26.01 -11.90 -7.73
CA THR A 95 -24.97 -11.09 -8.40
C THR A 95 -24.32 -10.09 -7.42
N LEU A 96 -25.08 -9.49 -6.50
CA LEU A 96 -24.52 -8.62 -5.45
C LEU A 96 -23.74 -9.43 -4.39
N LEU A 97 -24.10 -10.69 -4.14
CA LEU A 97 -23.32 -11.60 -3.28
C LEU A 97 -22.03 -12.08 -3.95
N ASP A 98 -22.00 -12.22 -5.27
CA ASP A 98 -20.75 -12.49 -6.03
C ASP A 98 -19.86 -11.24 -6.12
N LEU A 99 -20.46 -10.05 -6.28
CA LEU A 99 -19.73 -8.77 -6.18
C LEU A 99 -19.09 -8.61 -4.78
N GLN A 100 -19.78 -9.03 -3.71
CA GLN A 100 -19.21 -9.07 -2.36
C GLN A 100 -17.97 -10.00 -2.26
N LYS A 101 -17.87 -11.06 -3.06
CA LYS A 101 -16.73 -12.01 -3.03
C LYS A 101 -15.55 -11.50 -3.85
N HIS A 102 -15.82 -10.87 -5.00
CA HIS A 102 -14.81 -10.56 -6.02
C HIS A 102 -14.36 -9.09 -6.04
N ALA A 103 -15.08 -8.18 -5.38
CA ALA A 103 -14.81 -6.75 -5.44
C ALA A 103 -14.77 -6.07 -4.04
N VAL A 104 -14.39 -6.80 -2.98
CA VAL A 104 -14.39 -6.32 -1.58
C VAL A 104 -13.75 -4.93 -1.41
N ASN A 105 -12.66 -4.66 -2.13
CA ASN A 105 -11.89 -3.43 -2.02
C ASN A 105 -12.50 -2.23 -2.78
N HIS A 106 -13.43 -2.49 -3.72
CA HIS A 106 -14.00 -1.47 -4.61
C HIS A 106 -15.49 -1.20 -4.32
N VAL A 107 -16.06 -1.82 -3.28
CA VAL A 107 -17.48 -1.71 -2.93
C VAL A 107 -17.66 -1.28 -1.49
N ASN A 108 -18.48 -0.25 -1.26
CA ASN A 108 -18.91 0.11 0.08
C ASN A 108 -19.77 -1.01 0.69
N LEU A 109 -19.11 -1.85 1.49
CA LEU A 109 -19.70 -3.04 2.11
C LEU A 109 -20.91 -2.70 3.00
N SER A 110 -20.94 -1.51 3.63
CA SER A 110 -22.07 -1.07 4.44
C SER A 110 -23.31 -0.85 3.57
N ARG A 111 -23.17 -0.12 2.45
CA ARG A 111 -24.26 0.11 1.48
C ARG A 111 -24.70 -1.20 0.83
N LEU A 112 -23.77 -2.10 0.52
CA LEU A 112 -24.05 -3.42 -0.08
C LEU A 112 -24.89 -4.30 0.85
N GLN A 113 -24.58 -4.33 2.15
CA GLN A 113 -25.36 -5.08 3.14
C GLN A 113 -26.77 -4.52 3.31
N LEU A 114 -26.93 -3.19 3.27
CA LEU A 114 -28.25 -2.54 3.31
C LEU A 114 -29.09 -2.90 2.07
N ALA A 115 -28.50 -2.83 0.87
CA ALA A 115 -29.16 -3.23 -0.37
C ALA A 115 -29.60 -4.70 -0.35
N LEU A 116 -28.71 -5.61 0.07
CA LEU A 116 -29.00 -7.03 0.24
C LEU A 116 -30.07 -7.29 1.31
N GLN A 117 -30.15 -6.47 2.37
CA GLN A 117 -31.22 -6.56 3.36
C GLN A 117 -32.58 -6.15 2.76
N GLY A 118 -32.65 -5.03 2.04
CA GLY A 118 -33.89 -4.57 1.39
C GLY A 118 -34.41 -5.58 0.38
N LEU A 119 -33.55 -6.09 -0.51
CA LEU A 119 -33.93 -7.09 -1.52
C LEU A 119 -34.45 -8.42 -0.92
N ARG A 120 -34.02 -8.78 0.30
CA ARG A 120 -34.47 -9.99 1.02
C ARG A 120 -35.83 -9.84 1.73
N GLN A 121 -36.37 -8.63 1.82
CA GLN A 121 -37.73 -8.40 2.32
C GLN A 121 -38.75 -8.59 1.18
N ASP A 122 -40.04 -8.71 1.50
CA ASP A 122 -41.09 -8.84 0.49
C ASP A 122 -41.22 -7.55 -0.36
N PRO A 123 -41.47 -7.65 -1.68
CA PRO A 123 -41.59 -6.47 -2.54
C PRO A 123 -42.67 -5.49 -2.11
N GLY A 124 -42.33 -4.20 -2.02
CA GLY A 124 -43.21 -3.13 -1.54
C GLY A 124 -43.34 -3.07 -0.01
N GLN A 125 -42.74 -4.00 0.73
CA GLN A 125 -42.71 -4.05 2.20
C GLN A 125 -41.30 -3.77 2.77
N GLU A 126 -40.37 -3.26 1.94
CA GLU A 126 -39.00 -3.00 2.39
C GLU A 126 -38.94 -1.88 3.44
N ALA A 127 -38.02 -2.00 4.41
CA ALA A 127 -37.81 -1.03 5.47
C ALA A 127 -36.89 0.11 5.00
N VAL A 128 -37.44 1.31 4.80
CA VAL A 128 -36.68 2.46 4.27
C VAL A 128 -36.11 3.29 5.41
N ARG A 129 -34.79 3.19 5.57
CA ARG A 129 -33.98 4.04 6.44
C ARG A 129 -33.72 5.42 5.84
N VAL A 130 -33.99 6.48 6.61
CA VAL A 130 -33.67 7.87 6.26
C VAL A 130 -32.87 8.51 7.40
N ALA A 131 -31.68 9.06 7.10
CA ALA A 131 -30.97 9.90 8.07
C ALA A 131 -31.56 11.32 8.09
N ILE A 132 -31.57 11.95 9.26
CA ILE A 132 -31.79 13.38 9.45
C ILE A 132 -30.52 13.90 10.13
N LEU A 133 -29.62 14.44 9.31
CA LEU A 133 -28.29 14.89 9.72
C LEU A 133 -28.36 16.37 10.03
N ALA A 134 -28.26 16.73 11.31
CA ALA A 134 -28.11 18.14 11.70
C ALA A 134 -26.65 18.58 11.53
N LEU A 135 -26.42 19.64 10.77
CA LEU A 135 -25.11 20.29 10.72
C LEU A 135 -24.84 21.00 12.04
N ALA A 136 -23.64 20.77 12.59
CA ALA A 136 -23.17 21.43 13.79
C ALA A 136 -23.14 22.96 13.61
N ASN A 137 -23.96 23.67 14.38
CA ASN A 137 -24.06 25.13 14.38
C ASN A 137 -23.60 25.68 15.74
N VAL A 138 -22.97 26.86 15.74
CA VAL A 138 -22.35 27.47 16.93
C VAL A 138 -23.39 28.05 17.92
N ALA A 139 -24.65 28.21 17.48
CA ALA A 139 -25.73 28.80 18.28
C ALA A 139 -26.47 27.76 19.14
N GLU A 140 -27.32 26.93 18.53
CA GLU A 140 -28.02 25.82 19.19
C GLU A 140 -27.98 24.58 18.28
N PRO A 141 -27.18 23.54 18.59
CA PRO A 141 -27.04 22.37 17.73
C PRO A 141 -28.34 21.56 17.63
N GLY A 142 -28.60 20.97 16.46
CA GLY A 142 -29.68 20.00 16.22
C GLY A 142 -31.13 20.49 16.34
N LYS A 143 -31.40 21.64 16.97
CA LYS A 143 -32.76 22.12 17.29
C LYS A 143 -33.68 22.20 16.08
N ALA A 144 -33.24 22.85 14.99
CA ALA A 144 -34.01 22.95 13.76
C ALA A 144 -34.36 21.57 13.15
N ALA A 145 -33.51 20.55 13.36
CA ALA A 145 -33.79 19.17 12.95
C ALA A 145 -34.78 18.46 13.87
N LYS A 146 -34.73 18.69 15.19
CA LYS A 146 -35.73 18.17 16.14
C LYS A 146 -37.12 18.76 15.88
N ASP A 147 -37.18 20.08 15.70
CA ASP A 147 -38.44 20.79 15.46
C ASP A 147 -39.02 20.43 14.08
N LEU A 148 -38.18 20.27 13.04
CA LEU A 148 -38.61 19.75 11.74
C LEU A 148 -39.10 18.30 11.82
N LEU A 149 -38.42 17.44 12.58
CA LEU A 149 -38.84 16.05 12.80
C LEU A 149 -40.19 15.98 13.54
N ARG A 150 -40.41 16.83 14.55
CA ARG A 150 -41.71 17.00 15.21
C ARG A 150 -42.79 17.36 14.20
N LEU A 151 -42.55 18.35 13.34
CA LEU A 151 -43.49 18.78 12.30
C LEU A 151 -43.78 17.71 11.23
N ILE A 152 -42.80 16.88 10.87
CA ILE A 152 -42.99 15.80 9.88
C ILE A 152 -43.85 14.66 10.45
N LEU A 153 -43.81 14.42 11.76
CA LEU A 153 -44.44 13.27 12.41
C LEU A 153 -45.77 13.59 13.12
N ALA A 154 -45.95 14.80 13.64
CA ALA A 154 -47.09 15.17 14.48
C ALA A 154 -48.45 15.03 13.78
N ASP A 155 -49.47 14.61 14.54
CA ASP A 155 -50.87 14.71 14.13
C ASP A 155 -51.40 16.12 14.47
N PRO A 156 -51.83 16.93 13.48
CA PRO A 156 -52.37 18.27 13.72
C PRO A 156 -53.80 18.27 14.29
N LEU A 157 -54.50 17.13 14.31
CA LEU A 157 -55.85 16.99 14.88
C LEU A 157 -55.85 16.37 16.28
N GLY A 158 -54.73 15.77 16.70
CA GLY A 158 -54.53 15.22 18.04
C GLY A 158 -53.81 16.20 18.98
N ASP A 159 -53.97 15.98 20.29
CA ASP A 159 -53.19 16.63 21.35
C ASP A 159 -51.68 16.30 21.22
N GLU A 160 -50.84 17.05 21.95
CA GLU A 160 -49.39 16.78 22.04
C GLU A 160 -49.12 15.40 22.65
N ALA A 161 -48.53 14.51 21.84
CA ALA A 161 -48.22 13.14 22.21
C ALA A 161 -46.98 13.02 23.12
N GLU A 162 -46.88 11.92 23.88
CA GLU A 162 -45.77 11.71 24.83
C GLU A 162 -44.39 11.71 24.13
N TRP A 163 -44.30 11.12 22.93
CA TRP A 163 -43.08 11.10 22.11
C TRP A 163 -42.61 12.51 21.68
N GLU A 164 -43.52 13.50 21.56
CA GLU A 164 -43.13 14.89 21.27
C GLU A 164 -42.38 15.50 22.46
N ARG A 165 -42.80 15.17 23.69
CA ARG A 165 -42.15 15.62 24.92
C ARG A 165 -40.80 14.93 25.15
N GLU A 166 -40.69 13.66 24.77
CA GLU A 166 -39.40 12.94 24.77
C GLU A 166 -38.43 13.54 23.74
N LEU A 167 -38.88 13.77 22.50
CA LEU A 167 -38.09 14.43 21.45
C LEU A 167 -37.69 15.87 21.83
N ALA A 168 -38.55 16.62 22.52
CA ALA A 168 -38.23 17.96 23.03
C ALA A 168 -37.09 17.91 24.07
N GLN A 169 -37.07 16.89 24.94
CA GLN A 169 -36.04 16.69 25.97
C GLN A 169 -34.74 16.04 25.44
N HIS A 170 -34.79 15.32 24.31
CA HIS A 170 -33.64 14.61 23.75
C HIS A 170 -32.47 15.52 23.37
N ASP A 171 -31.24 15.10 23.67
CA ASP A 171 -30.01 15.82 23.30
C ASP A 171 -29.55 15.40 21.89
N PRO A 172 -29.55 16.32 20.88
CA PRO A 172 -29.26 15.96 19.50
C PRO A 172 -27.80 15.54 19.24
N THR A 173 -26.89 15.77 20.20
CA THR A 173 -25.53 15.19 20.14
C THR A 173 -25.55 13.67 20.25
N HIS A 174 -26.62 13.09 20.82
CA HIS A 174 -26.81 11.66 20.96
C HIS A 174 -27.72 11.12 19.83
N PRO A 175 -27.38 9.98 19.20
CA PRO A 175 -28.15 9.40 18.11
C PRO A 175 -29.52 8.88 18.59
N LEU A 176 -30.57 9.19 17.82
CA LEU A 176 -31.96 8.77 18.07
C LEU A 176 -32.53 8.02 16.86
N VAL A 177 -33.06 6.82 17.08
CA VAL A 177 -33.72 6.00 16.07
C VAL A 177 -35.24 6.10 16.27
N VAL A 178 -35.96 6.69 15.31
CA VAL A 178 -37.43 6.82 15.37
C VAL A 178 -38.07 5.82 14.41
N ARG A 179 -38.97 4.96 14.93
CA ARG A 179 -39.65 3.92 14.15
C ARG A 179 -41.12 4.24 13.97
N ILE A 180 -41.58 4.34 12.73
CA ILE A 180 -42.95 4.75 12.40
C ILE A 180 -43.90 3.54 12.30
N GLY A 181 -45.00 3.57 13.05
CA GLY A 181 -46.12 2.62 12.95
C GLY A 181 -45.92 1.24 13.60
N GLN A 182 -44.86 1.03 14.40
CA GLN A 182 -44.51 -0.28 14.98
C GLN A 182 -45.11 -0.57 16.38
N GLU A 183 -45.98 0.28 16.94
CA GLU A 183 -46.50 0.08 18.31
C GLU A 183 -47.16 -1.28 18.55
N HIS A 184 -47.92 -1.78 17.56
CA HIS A 184 -48.56 -3.10 17.60
C HIS A 184 -47.60 -4.28 17.38
N ALA A 185 -46.35 -4.04 16.97
CA ALA A 185 -45.37 -5.10 16.72
C ALA A 185 -44.74 -5.68 18.00
N LYS A 186 -44.80 -4.96 19.13
CA LYS A 186 -44.32 -5.44 20.45
C LYS A 186 -45.06 -6.69 20.97
N ALA A 187 -46.16 -7.08 20.34
CA ALA A 187 -46.91 -8.31 20.63
C ALA A 187 -46.55 -9.49 19.70
N ARG A 188 -45.53 -9.37 18.82
CA ARG A 188 -45.24 -10.36 17.76
C ARG A 188 -43.74 -10.62 17.55
N GLU A 189 -42.99 -10.81 18.63
CA GLU A 189 -41.52 -10.98 18.58
C GLU A 189 -41.04 -12.32 17.97
N GLU A 190 -41.92 -13.30 17.71
CA GLU A 190 -41.53 -14.65 17.28
C GLU A 190 -41.45 -14.89 15.75
N ALA A 191 -41.49 -13.85 14.90
CA ALA A 191 -41.52 -14.02 13.44
C ALA A 191 -40.55 -13.10 12.65
N ALA A 192 -39.65 -13.74 11.88
CA ALA A 192 -38.68 -13.18 10.92
C ALA A 192 -37.47 -12.39 11.49
N PRO A 193 -36.22 -12.73 11.10
CA PRO A 193 -35.00 -12.20 11.73
C PRO A 193 -34.50 -10.85 11.17
N THR A 194 -35.38 -9.88 10.93
CA THR A 194 -35.03 -8.54 10.42
C THR A 194 -33.85 -7.93 11.19
N VAL A 195 -32.85 -7.39 10.50
CA VAL A 195 -31.75 -6.64 11.14
C VAL A 195 -32.22 -5.21 11.35
N THR A 196 -32.83 -4.95 12.51
CA THR A 196 -33.07 -3.60 13.01
C THR A 196 -31.75 -2.87 13.24
N ILE A 197 -31.74 -1.54 13.14
CA ILE A 197 -30.58 -0.70 13.49
C ILE A 197 -30.10 -1.06 14.92
N SER A 198 -31.06 -1.18 15.83
CA SER A 198 -30.86 -1.51 17.24
C SER A 198 -31.06 -2.99 17.52
N LYS A 199 -30.28 -3.87 16.86
CA LYS A 199 -30.15 -5.30 17.29
C LYS A 199 -29.36 -5.47 18.60
N THR A 200 -28.85 -4.36 19.14
CA THR A 200 -28.30 -4.21 20.48
C THR A 200 -28.93 -2.96 21.10
N ASN A 201 -29.22 -2.98 22.41
CA ASN A 201 -29.82 -1.84 23.14
C ASN A 201 -28.77 -0.75 23.43
N LEU A 202 -28.13 -0.22 22.38
CA LEU A 202 -27.02 0.74 22.46
C LEU A 202 -27.36 2.13 21.89
N LEU A 203 -28.52 2.27 21.24
CA LEU A 203 -29.07 3.51 20.71
C LEU A 203 -30.42 3.78 21.37
N HIS A 204 -30.86 5.04 21.37
CA HIS A 204 -32.17 5.39 21.90
C HIS A 204 -33.24 5.19 20.82
N ASP A 205 -34.23 4.32 21.09
CA ASP A 205 -35.29 3.95 20.16
C ASP A 205 -36.63 4.58 20.58
N LEU A 206 -37.20 5.42 19.71
CA LEU A 206 -38.49 6.08 19.89
C LEU A 206 -39.54 5.46 18.96
N GLY A 207 -40.66 5.00 19.52
CA GLY A 207 -41.81 4.53 18.75
C GLY A 207 -42.79 5.65 18.48
N VAL A 208 -43.16 5.87 17.21
CA VAL A 208 -44.11 6.93 16.82
C VAL A 208 -45.21 6.38 15.91
N SER A 209 -46.44 6.78 16.16
CA SER A 209 -47.56 6.63 15.20
C SER A 209 -47.80 7.98 14.53
N SER A 210 -47.72 8.02 13.19
CA SER A 210 -47.94 9.23 12.41
C SER A 210 -48.93 8.94 11.28
N PRO A 211 -50.13 9.56 11.25
CA PRO A 211 -51.15 9.27 10.23
C PRO A 211 -50.66 9.46 8.79
N ALA A 212 -49.70 10.36 8.57
CA ALA A 212 -49.16 10.67 7.25
C ALA A 212 -48.13 9.65 6.73
N LEU A 213 -47.54 8.81 7.60
CA LEU A 213 -46.40 7.92 7.28
C LEU A 213 -46.54 6.47 7.82
N ASN A 214 -47.58 6.19 8.61
CA ASN A 214 -47.90 4.83 9.07
C ASN A 214 -48.09 3.86 7.88
N GLY A 215 -47.72 2.59 8.07
CA GLY A 215 -47.79 1.55 7.03
C GLY A 215 -46.69 1.59 5.97
N HIS A 216 -45.93 2.70 5.84
CA HIS A 216 -44.87 2.80 4.83
C HIS A 216 -43.55 2.11 5.22
N GLY A 217 -43.36 1.72 6.49
CA GLY A 217 -42.17 0.97 6.95
C GLY A 217 -40.90 1.83 6.99
N ILE A 218 -40.98 2.99 7.63
CA ILE A 218 -39.89 3.99 7.67
C ILE A 218 -39.17 3.93 9.03
N GLU A 219 -37.84 3.86 8.98
CA GLU A 219 -36.93 4.05 10.11
C GLU A 219 -36.19 5.39 9.92
N LEU A 220 -36.27 6.32 10.87
CA LEU A 220 -35.54 7.60 10.83
C LEU A 220 -34.36 7.55 11.81
N LEU A 221 -33.19 8.04 11.40
CA LEU A 221 -32.02 8.23 12.26
C LEU A 221 -31.74 9.73 12.40
N LEU A 222 -32.06 10.32 13.55
CA LEU A 222 -31.69 11.69 13.90
C LEU A 222 -30.34 11.71 14.59
N MET A 223 -29.41 12.53 14.11
CA MET A 223 -28.11 12.77 14.76
C MET A 223 -27.45 14.06 14.26
N GLU A 224 -26.62 14.67 15.10
CA GLU A 224 -25.70 15.74 14.70
C GLU A 224 -24.43 15.15 14.05
N VAL A 225 -24.13 15.59 12.82
CA VAL A 225 -22.92 15.18 12.07
C VAL A 225 -22.45 16.37 11.22
N ASN A 226 -21.14 16.54 11.09
CA ASN A 226 -20.56 17.39 10.05
C ASN A 226 -19.94 16.52 8.94
N PRO A 227 -20.74 16.00 7.98
CA PRO A 227 -20.25 15.09 6.92
C PRO A 227 -19.33 15.79 5.89
N PHE A 228 -19.11 17.11 6.05
CA PHE A 228 -18.32 17.95 5.16
C PHE A 228 -17.00 18.41 5.80
N SER A 229 -16.68 17.92 7.01
CA SER A 229 -15.41 18.17 7.70
C SER A 229 -14.29 17.28 7.15
N ALA A 230 -13.90 17.50 5.90
CA ALA A 230 -12.74 16.84 5.29
C ALA A 230 -11.46 17.06 6.12
N ALA A 231 -10.56 16.07 6.13
CA ALA A 231 -9.25 16.23 6.74
C ALA A 231 -8.45 17.32 5.98
N PRO A 232 -7.67 18.19 6.66
CA PRO A 232 -6.98 19.30 6.02
C PRO A 232 -5.85 18.83 5.10
N GLY A 233 -6.21 18.57 3.84
CA GLY A 233 -5.32 18.06 2.78
C GLY A 233 -6.07 17.41 1.62
N GLU A 234 -7.28 16.90 1.84
CA GLU A 234 -8.07 16.18 0.84
C GLU A 234 -9.19 17.05 0.26
N ALA A 235 -9.24 17.16 -1.07
CA ALA A 235 -10.35 17.77 -1.78
C ALA A 235 -11.40 16.69 -2.05
N ALA A 236 -12.47 16.66 -1.25
CA ALA A 236 -13.53 15.67 -1.36
C ALA A 236 -14.15 15.68 -2.77
N TYR A 237 -14.12 14.53 -3.44
CA TYR A 237 -14.78 14.30 -4.73
C TYR A 237 -16.30 14.19 -4.54
N ALA A 238 -17.05 14.34 -5.63
CA ALA A 238 -18.52 14.31 -5.60
C ALA A 238 -19.11 12.95 -5.15
N GLN A 239 -18.30 11.89 -5.14
CA GLN A 239 -18.67 10.57 -4.64
C GLN A 239 -18.40 10.44 -3.13
N ASP A 240 -17.26 10.94 -2.64
CA ASP A 240 -16.94 11.00 -1.19
C ASP A 240 -18.04 11.72 -0.39
N VAL A 241 -18.59 12.81 -0.94
CA VAL A 241 -19.69 13.57 -0.34
C VAL A 241 -20.98 12.74 -0.27
N GLU A 242 -21.27 11.93 -1.29
CA GLU A 242 -22.43 11.03 -1.32
C GLU A 242 -22.29 9.90 -0.29
N GLU A 243 -21.11 9.27 -0.26
CA GLU A 243 -20.76 8.17 0.65
C GLU A 243 -20.78 8.64 2.12
N SER A 244 -20.18 9.80 2.42
CA SER A 244 -20.16 10.42 3.76
C SER A 244 -21.56 10.72 4.31
N VAL A 245 -22.47 11.17 3.43
CA VAL A 245 -23.84 11.53 3.82
C VAL A 245 -24.78 10.32 3.91
N LEU A 246 -24.59 9.28 3.07
CA LEU A 246 -25.42 8.06 3.09
C LEU A 246 -24.89 6.95 4.01
N VAL A 247 -23.67 7.08 4.55
CA VAL A 247 -23.09 6.15 5.52
C VAL A 247 -22.58 6.89 6.77
N PRO A 248 -23.47 7.59 7.51
CA PRO A 248 -23.08 8.30 8.73
C PRO A 248 -22.52 7.34 9.79
N THR A 249 -21.45 7.78 10.46
CA THR A 249 -20.80 7.06 11.56
C THR A 249 -21.37 7.47 12.91
N VAL A 250 -21.85 6.50 13.67
CA VAL A 250 -22.39 6.68 15.02
C VAL A 250 -21.36 6.22 16.06
N ASP A 251 -20.90 7.13 16.91
CA ASP A 251 -20.00 6.82 18.02
C ASP A 251 -20.77 6.24 19.21
N ILE A 252 -20.73 4.91 19.39
CA ILE A 252 -21.40 4.26 20.52
C ILE A 252 -20.49 4.24 21.76
N PRO A 253 -20.93 4.77 22.92
CA PRO A 253 -20.16 4.71 24.16
C PRO A 253 -20.11 3.28 24.74
N SER A 254 -18.93 2.70 24.82
CA SER A 254 -18.68 1.47 25.58
C SER A 254 -18.67 1.74 27.08
N ASN A 255 -19.06 0.74 27.89
CA ASN A 255 -19.00 0.73 29.36
C ASN A 255 -17.57 0.92 29.96
N THR A 256 -16.56 1.13 29.12
CA THR A 256 -15.17 1.46 29.49
C THR A 256 -14.79 2.92 29.24
N GLY A 257 -15.75 3.77 28.84
CA GLY A 257 -15.52 5.17 28.49
C GLY A 257 -14.80 5.37 27.14
N ARG A 258 -14.82 4.34 26.27
CA ARG A 258 -14.31 4.40 24.90
C ARG A 258 -15.47 4.44 23.92
N TYR A 259 -15.41 5.30 22.93
CA TYR A 259 -16.36 5.27 21.81
C TYR A 259 -15.91 4.26 20.76
N THR A 260 -16.88 3.59 20.14
CA THR A 260 -16.67 2.72 18.97
C THR A 260 -17.51 3.26 17.82
N PRO A 261 -16.89 3.83 16.76
CA PRO A 261 -17.63 4.30 15.60
C PRO A 261 -18.20 3.11 14.83
N ILE A 262 -19.50 3.19 14.51
CA ILE A 262 -20.23 2.18 13.76
C ILE A 262 -20.89 2.87 12.56
N THR A 263 -20.64 2.36 11.35
CA THR A 263 -21.29 2.86 10.14
C THR A 263 -22.76 2.46 10.11
N THR A 264 -23.64 3.45 9.93
CA THR A 264 -25.10 3.26 9.88
C THR A 264 -25.64 3.65 8.51
N PRO A 265 -25.54 2.78 7.48
CA PRO A 265 -25.96 3.11 6.12
C PRO A 265 -27.48 3.37 6.06
N VAL A 266 -27.87 4.33 5.23
CA VAL A 266 -29.26 4.74 4.97
C VAL A 266 -29.58 4.75 3.47
N HIS A 267 -30.86 4.80 3.11
CA HIS A 267 -31.31 4.86 1.71
C HIS A 267 -31.51 6.30 1.22
N LYS A 268 -31.85 7.21 2.15
CA LYS A 268 -31.95 8.65 1.91
C LYS A 268 -31.35 9.42 3.09
N ALA A 269 -30.96 10.67 2.86
CA ALA A 269 -30.50 11.59 3.90
C ALA A 269 -31.12 12.98 3.75
N LEU A 270 -31.66 13.51 4.84
CA LEU A 270 -32.14 14.88 4.98
C LEU A 270 -31.07 15.68 5.75
N VAL A 271 -30.33 16.52 5.04
CA VAL A 271 -29.25 17.34 5.59
C VAL A 271 -29.86 18.66 6.08
N VAL A 272 -30.01 18.81 7.40
CA VAL A 272 -30.66 19.98 8.02
C VAL A 272 -29.61 20.97 8.49
N SER A 273 -29.75 22.24 8.08
CA SER A 273 -28.89 23.34 8.54
C SER A 273 -29.69 24.62 8.81
N GLU A 274 -29.03 25.65 9.32
CA GLU A 274 -29.69 26.87 9.77
C GLU A 274 -28.97 28.14 9.28
N GLY A 275 -29.77 29.13 8.90
CA GLY A 275 -29.29 30.47 8.53
C GLY A 275 -28.46 30.51 7.25
N VAL A 276 -27.96 31.72 6.95
CA VAL A 276 -27.18 31.98 5.73
C VAL A 276 -25.83 31.24 5.73
N MET A 277 -25.27 30.95 6.91
CA MET A 277 -24.04 30.15 7.02
C MET A 277 -24.28 28.68 6.66
N GLY A 278 -25.39 28.07 7.14
CA GLY A 278 -25.81 26.74 6.70
C GLY A 278 -26.07 26.68 5.19
N ALA A 279 -26.70 27.72 4.63
CA ALA A 279 -26.88 27.86 3.18
C ALA A 279 -25.56 27.92 2.41
N ALA A 280 -24.56 28.66 2.91
CA ALA A 280 -23.24 28.72 2.28
C ALA A 280 -22.52 27.36 2.29
N SER A 281 -22.50 26.66 3.43
CA SER A 281 -21.88 25.33 3.55
C SER A 281 -22.54 24.25 2.69
N VAL A 282 -23.86 24.35 2.47
CA VAL A 282 -24.60 23.45 1.58
C VAL A 282 -24.40 23.82 0.11
N ALA A 283 -24.36 25.11 -0.23
CA ALA A 283 -24.25 25.57 -1.61
C ALA A 283 -22.89 25.24 -2.27
N SER A 284 -21.84 24.98 -1.49
CA SER A 284 -20.53 24.52 -1.98
C SER A 284 -20.48 23.04 -2.40
N LEU A 285 -21.58 22.29 -2.28
CA LEU A 285 -21.61 20.84 -2.46
C LEU A 285 -22.37 20.41 -3.74
N PRO A 286 -21.97 19.31 -4.40
CA PRO A 286 -22.60 18.81 -5.64
C PRO A 286 -23.94 18.09 -5.42
N LEU A 287 -24.75 18.49 -4.42
CA LEU A 287 -26.00 17.83 -4.06
C LEU A 287 -27.09 17.92 -5.15
N ALA A 288 -26.91 18.77 -6.16
CA ALA A 288 -27.83 18.88 -7.29
C ALA A 288 -27.97 17.58 -8.10
N GLU A 289 -26.93 16.74 -8.12
CA GLU A 289 -26.94 15.41 -8.77
C GLU A 289 -27.68 14.35 -7.94
N TYR A 290 -27.89 14.59 -6.65
CA TYR A 290 -28.35 13.60 -5.67
C TYR A 290 -29.73 13.88 -5.09
N ARG A 291 -30.51 14.82 -5.66
CA ARG A 291 -31.77 15.32 -5.09
C ARG A 291 -32.76 14.23 -4.68
N ASP A 292 -32.78 13.07 -5.34
CA ASP A 292 -33.69 11.97 -5.00
C ASP A 292 -33.28 11.18 -3.75
N THR A 293 -31.97 11.09 -3.45
CA THR A 293 -31.42 10.38 -2.27
C THR A 293 -31.01 11.32 -1.14
N ILE A 294 -30.48 12.51 -1.47
CA ILE A 294 -30.01 13.51 -0.52
C ILE A 294 -30.78 14.82 -0.75
N LEU A 295 -31.51 15.28 0.26
CA LEU A 295 -32.15 16.59 0.28
C LEU A 295 -31.50 17.45 1.36
N ALA A 296 -31.04 18.65 1.02
CA ALA A 296 -30.67 19.64 2.01
C ALA A 296 -31.85 20.56 2.32
N ALA A 297 -32.18 20.74 3.60
CA ALA A 297 -33.26 21.59 4.08
C ALA A 297 -32.72 22.63 5.07
N ILE A 298 -33.00 23.91 4.85
CA ILE A 298 -32.31 25.00 5.55
C ILE A 298 -33.31 25.94 6.21
N ASN A 299 -33.22 26.07 7.54
CA ASN A 299 -34.05 26.97 8.33
C ASN A 299 -33.68 28.43 8.00
N LEU A 300 -34.51 29.08 7.18
CA LEU A 300 -34.37 30.46 6.72
C LEU A 300 -35.69 31.21 6.99
N PRO A 301 -35.89 31.71 8.23
CA PRO A 301 -37.10 32.44 8.59
C PRO A 301 -37.37 33.62 7.64
N GLU A 302 -38.64 33.82 7.33
CA GLU A 302 -39.14 34.90 6.46
C GLU A 302 -38.63 34.92 5.00
N TYR A 303 -37.85 33.92 4.56
CA TYR A 303 -37.33 33.85 3.19
C TYR A 303 -38.45 33.62 2.14
N PRO A 304 -38.48 34.38 1.02
CA PRO A 304 -39.49 34.20 -0.02
C PRO A 304 -39.21 32.95 -0.86
N VAL A 305 -40.05 31.92 -0.72
CA VAL A 305 -39.97 30.70 -1.53
C VAL A 305 -40.62 30.93 -2.91
N GLU A 306 -39.81 31.37 -3.88
CA GLU A 306 -40.22 31.37 -5.29
C GLU A 306 -40.27 29.94 -5.83
N LYS A 307 -41.36 29.58 -6.53
CA LYS A 307 -41.67 28.19 -6.89
C LYS A 307 -40.77 27.60 -7.99
N ASP A 308 -40.14 28.45 -8.78
CA ASP A 308 -39.34 28.06 -9.95
C ASP A 308 -37.82 28.24 -9.73
N ALA A 309 -37.40 28.61 -8.51
CA ALA A 309 -35.99 28.79 -8.17
C ALA A 309 -35.26 27.45 -8.04
N GLN A 310 -34.34 27.14 -8.96
CA GLN A 310 -33.48 25.94 -8.93
C GLN A 310 -32.37 26.00 -7.87
N ALA A 311 -32.72 26.33 -6.61
CA ALA A 311 -31.79 26.27 -5.49
C ALA A 311 -31.27 24.84 -5.25
N THR A 312 -30.03 24.70 -4.79
CA THR A 312 -29.40 23.42 -4.40
C THR A 312 -30.01 22.84 -3.11
N PHE A 313 -30.80 23.64 -2.39
CA PHE A 313 -31.40 23.29 -1.10
C PHE A 313 -32.85 23.76 -1.02
N GLN A 314 -33.64 23.15 -0.12
CA GLN A 314 -35.01 23.55 0.19
C GLN A 314 -35.02 24.57 1.34
N PRO A 315 -35.42 25.83 1.14
CA PRO A 315 -35.63 26.77 2.24
C PRO A 315 -36.88 26.37 3.03
N ILE A 316 -36.78 26.33 4.36
CA ILE A 316 -37.90 26.03 5.28
C ILE A 316 -38.00 27.08 6.39
N ASP A 317 -39.21 27.32 6.90
CA ASP A 317 -39.45 28.14 8.10
C ASP A 317 -40.11 27.29 9.17
N VAL A 318 -39.28 26.59 9.95
CA VAL A 318 -39.71 25.70 11.03
C VAL A 318 -40.50 26.47 12.09
N SER A 319 -40.15 27.75 12.31
CA SER A 319 -40.81 28.61 13.30
C SER A 319 -42.27 28.88 12.95
N VAL A 320 -42.60 29.04 11.66
CA VAL A 320 -43.97 29.22 11.16
C VAL A 320 -44.74 27.90 11.18
N GLY A 321 -44.07 26.78 10.88
CA GLY A 321 -44.66 25.44 11.00
C GLY A 321 -45.14 25.14 12.42
N CYS A 322 -44.28 25.31 13.42
CA CYS A 322 -44.62 25.07 14.84
C CYS A 322 -45.78 25.96 15.30
N LYS A 323 -45.73 27.28 15.01
CA LYS A 323 -46.83 28.20 15.33
C LYS A 323 -48.17 27.76 14.72
N GLY A 324 -48.15 27.25 13.49
CA GLY A 324 -49.34 26.67 12.85
C GLY A 324 -49.87 25.46 13.61
N LEU A 325 -49.01 24.49 13.93
CA LEU A 325 -49.37 23.27 14.65
C LEU A 325 -49.94 23.57 16.05
N ASP A 326 -49.33 24.49 16.78
CA ASP A 326 -49.79 24.88 18.11
C ASP A 326 -51.14 25.65 18.03
N LEU A 327 -51.41 26.38 16.94
CA LEU A 327 -52.69 27.08 16.73
C LEU A 327 -53.86 26.13 16.42
N ILE A 328 -53.67 25.10 15.59
CA ILE A 328 -54.75 24.14 15.30
C ILE A 328 -55.11 23.30 16.54
N ARG A 329 -54.12 22.91 17.34
CA ARG A 329 -54.32 22.18 18.59
C ARG A 329 -55.05 23.02 19.66
N GLN A 330 -54.84 24.34 19.69
CA GLN A 330 -55.62 25.24 20.55
C GLN A 330 -57.09 25.35 20.15
N ASN A 331 -57.39 25.33 18.85
CA ASN A 331 -58.76 25.38 18.34
C ASN A 331 -58.83 24.91 16.87
N ILE A 332 -59.67 23.91 16.61
CA ILE A 332 -59.95 23.37 15.26
C ILE A 332 -60.43 24.48 14.29
N GLY A 333 -61.08 25.54 14.81
CA GLY A 333 -61.47 26.72 14.02
C GLY A 333 -60.30 27.47 13.36
N ASN A 334 -59.06 27.26 13.81
CA ASN A 334 -57.85 27.89 13.26
C ASN A 334 -57.32 27.16 12.00
N ALA A 335 -58.04 26.17 11.45
CA ALA A 335 -57.60 25.35 10.31
C ALA A 335 -57.10 26.15 9.09
N MET A 336 -57.72 27.29 8.76
CA MET A 336 -57.27 28.15 7.66
C MET A 336 -55.92 28.84 7.94
N GLU A 337 -55.64 29.15 9.21
CA GLU A 337 -54.35 29.75 9.62
C GLU A 337 -53.26 28.69 9.73
N TYR A 338 -53.60 27.49 10.19
CA TYR A 338 -52.74 26.32 10.11
C TYR A 338 -52.35 26.00 8.66
N GLU A 339 -53.32 25.82 7.75
CA GLU A 339 -53.04 25.52 6.34
C GLU A 339 -52.12 26.58 5.70
N ARG A 340 -52.42 27.86 5.92
CA ARG A 340 -51.59 28.97 5.44
C ARG A 340 -50.18 28.94 6.01
N SER A 341 -50.01 28.61 7.29
CA SER A 341 -48.71 28.50 7.95
C SER A 341 -47.94 27.26 7.51
N TRP A 342 -48.64 26.15 7.31
CA TRP A 342 -48.11 24.87 6.84
C TRP A 342 -47.52 24.99 5.43
N TYR A 343 -48.24 25.59 4.48
CA TYR A 343 -47.68 25.88 3.16
C TYR A 343 -46.59 26.96 3.19
N LYS A 344 -46.69 27.99 4.06
CA LYS A 344 -45.62 28.99 4.23
C LYS A 344 -44.33 28.39 4.79
N SER A 345 -44.41 27.38 5.66
CA SER A 345 -43.24 26.72 6.27
C SER A 345 -42.41 25.89 5.28
N ASN A 346 -42.97 25.54 4.12
CA ASN A 346 -42.39 24.68 3.08
C ASN A 346 -42.06 23.23 3.52
N VAL A 347 -42.43 22.84 4.74
CA VAL A 347 -42.36 21.45 5.24
C VAL A 347 -43.13 20.44 4.35
N PRO A 348 -44.26 20.77 3.68
CA PRO A 348 -44.93 19.85 2.75
C PRO A 348 -44.02 19.28 1.66
N ALA A 349 -43.06 20.05 1.15
CA ALA A 349 -42.12 19.59 0.12
C ALA A 349 -41.17 18.51 0.65
N VAL A 350 -40.72 18.64 1.91
CA VAL A 350 -39.88 17.63 2.58
C VAL A 350 -40.68 16.32 2.78
N ILE A 351 -41.95 16.42 3.17
CA ILE A 351 -42.84 15.25 3.32
C ILE A 351 -43.11 14.60 1.96
N GLN A 352 -43.29 15.37 0.88
CA GLN A 352 -43.44 14.84 -0.47
C GLN A 352 -42.19 14.09 -0.96
N TRP A 353 -40.99 14.62 -0.68
CA TRP A 353 -39.71 13.98 -0.99
C TRP A 353 -39.42 12.71 -0.15
N LEU A 354 -39.88 12.68 1.11
CA LEU A 354 -39.88 11.45 1.90
C LEU A 354 -40.80 10.41 1.24
N LYS A 355 -42.02 10.80 0.87
CA LYS A 355 -43.02 9.89 0.26
C LYS A 355 -42.57 9.34 -1.10
N SER A 356 -41.89 10.12 -1.95
CA SER A 356 -41.40 9.63 -3.24
C SER A 356 -40.38 8.47 -3.14
N GLY A 357 -39.74 8.28 -1.97
CA GLY A 357 -38.85 7.15 -1.73
C GLY A 357 -39.56 5.84 -1.36
N VAL A 358 -40.81 5.91 -0.90
CA VAL A 358 -41.46 4.84 -0.11
C VAL A 358 -42.87 4.51 -0.60
N GLN A 359 -43.49 5.39 -1.40
CA GLN A 359 -44.61 5.02 -2.25
C GLN A 359 -44.16 3.97 -3.26
N SER A 360 -44.98 2.96 -3.45
CA SER A 360 -44.87 1.94 -4.50
C SER A 360 -46.13 2.07 -5.35
N ASP A 361 -46.00 2.02 -6.68
CA ASP A 361 -47.17 1.91 -7.55
C ASP A 361 -47.94 0.62 -7.29
N GLU A 362 -49.14 0.47 -7.86
CA GLU A 362 -50.11 -0.59 -7.50
C GLU A 362 -49.70 -2.05 -7.87
N GLY A 363 -48.45 -2.26 -8.27
CA GLY A 363 -47.82 -3.58 -8.41
C GLY A 363 -46.87 -3.91 -7.25
N GLN A 364 -46.50 -5.18 -7.09
CA GLN A 364 -45.53 -5.62 -6.07
C GLN A 364 -44.08 -5.30 -6.49
N VAL A 365 -43.78 -4.01 -6.65
CA VAL A 365 -42.50 -3.47 -7.12
C VAL A 365 -41.60 -3.08 -5.94
N THR A 366 -40.29 -3.25 -6.12
CA THR A 366 -39.26 -2.84 -5.15
C THR A 366 -39.31 -1.33 -4.89
N LYS A 367 -39.41 -0.89 -3.62
CA LYS A 367 -39.49 0.54 -3.26
C LYS A 367 -38.40 1.41 -3.92
N PRO A 368 -38.72 2.63 -4.42
CA PRO A 368 -37.79 3.50 -5.12
C PRO A 368 -36.48 3.77 -4.37
N ALA A 369 -36.53 4.00 -3.05
CA ALA A 369 -35.32 4.25 -2.25
C ALA A 369 -34.34 3.05 -2.23
N VAL A 370 -34.84 1.81 -2.37
CA VAL A 370 -33.99 0.61 -2.46
C VAL A 370 -33.39 0.49 -3.86
N ARG A 371 -34.17 0.76 -4.92
CA ARG A 371 -33.66 0.83 -6.31
C ARG A 371 -32.57 1.89 -6.47
N LEU A 372 -32.78 3.08 -5.95
CA LEU A 372 -31.81 4.19 -5.98
C LEU A 372 -30.53 3.88 -5.19
N LEU A 373 -30.63 3.22 -4.02
CA LEU A 373 -29.46 2.76 -3.27
C LEU A 373 -28.60 1.76 -4.08
N ILE A 374 -29.23 0.85 -4.82
CA ILE A 374 -28.52 -0.13 -5.65
C ILE A 374 -27.90 0.56 -6.87
N ALA A 375 -28.64 1.45 -7.56
CA ALA A 375 -28.14 2.19 -8.71
C ALA A 375 -26.91 3.05 -8.36
N SER A 376 -26.98 3.79 -7.25
CA SER A 376 -25.87 4.63 -6.75
C SER A 376 -24.67 3.80 -6.32
N LEU A 377 -24.87 2.68 -5.61
CA LEU A 377 -23.80 1.73 -5.30
C LEU A 377 -23.12 1.24 -6.56
N LEU A 378 -23.87 0.72 -7.54
CA LEU A 378 -23.31 0.16 -8.78
C LEU A 378 -22.57 1.21 -9.62
N ARG A 379 -23.03 2.46 -9.61
CA ARG A 379 -22.35 3.60 -10.24
C ARG A 379 -21.01 3.91 -9.54
N ASN A 380 -20.99 3.94 -8.22
CA ASN A 380 -19.78 4.26 -7.45
C ASN A 380 -18.74 3.12 -7.56
N THR A 381 -19.18 1.86 -7.53
CA THR A 381 -18.29 0.70 -7.77
C THR A 381 -17.67 0.70 -9.16
N LEU A 382 -18.41 1.17 -10.18
CA LEU A 382 -17.90 1.25 -11.55
C LEU A 382 -16.80 2.31 -11.65
N ALA A 383 -17.01 3.49 -11.05
CA ALA A 383 -16.01 4.56 -11.04
C ALA A 383 -14.73 4.18 -10.28
N GLU A 384 -14.85 3.46 -9.16
CA GLU A 384 -13.69 2.96 -8.40
C GLU A 384 -12.89 1.90 -9.20
N ILE A 385 -13.57 1.04 -9.96
CA ILE A 385 -12.93 0.10 -10.89
C ILE A 385 -12.21 0.87 -12.02
N GLU A 386 -12.85 1.87 -12.63
CA GLU A 386 -12.21 2.70 -13.68
C GLU A 386 -11.02 3.52 -13.15
N ALA A 387 -11.09 3.98 -11.89
CA ALA A 387 -9.98 4.67 -11.21
C ALA A 387 -8.76 3.74 -11.04
N GLU A 388 -8.96 2.54 -10.48
CA GLU A 388 -7.85 1.58 -10.31
C GLU A 388 -7.36 1.01 -11.66
N GLU A 389 -8.24 0.78 -12.65
CA GLU A 389 -7.81 0.47 -14.03
C GLU A 389 -6.87 1.57 -14.59
N SER A 390 -7.22 2.84 -14.42
CA SER A 390 -6.37 3.98 -14.85
C SER A 390 -5.01 4.02 -14.12
N ARG A 391 -4.99 3.64 -12.83
CA ARG A 391 -3.79 3.56 -12.01
C ARG A 391 -2.89 2.40 -12.44
N LEU A 392 -3.44 1.22 -12.70
CA LEU A 392 -2.69 0.07 -13.21
C LEU A 392 -2.13 0.32 -14.61
N LEU A 393 -2.87 1.01 -15.49
CA LEU A 393 -2.37 1.46 -16.79
C LEU A 393 -1.22 2.46 -16.64
N SER A 394 -1.36 3.46 -15.76
CA SER A 394 -0.31 4.44 -15.47
C SER A 394 0.95 3.77 -14.90
N GLY A 395 0.79 2.78 -14.03
CA GLY A 395 1.88 1.95 -13.50
C GLY A 395 2.59 1.16 -14.60
N ARG A 396 1.84 0.48 -15.47
CA ARG A 396 2.39 -0.28 -16.62
C ARG A 396 3.20 0.62 -17.55
N LEU A 397 2.65 1.75 -17.97
CA LEU A 397 3.35 2.74 -18.81
C LEU A 397 4.63 3.26 -18.14
N SER A 398 4.61 3.45 -16.82
CA SER A 398 5.79 3.84 -16.04
C SER A 398 6.86 2.73 -16.01
N THR A 399 6.47 1.46 -15.86
CA THR A 399 7.41 0.33 -15.92
C THR A 399 8.00 0.12 -17.33
N GLU A 400 7.21 0.35 -18.38
CA GLU A 400 7.69 0.26 -19.76
C GLU A 400 8.71 1.37 -20.06
N ALA A 401 8.39 2.61 -19.67
CA ALA A 401 9.32 3.74 -19.73
C ALA A 401 10.62 3.47 -18.95
N ALA A 402 10.53 2.97 -17.71
CA ALA A 402 11.69 2.60 -16.89
C ALA A 402 12.53 1.49 -17.56
N SER A 403 11.92 0.50 -18.20
CA SER A 403 12.65 -0.57 -18.92
C SER A 403 13.47 -0.02 -20.09
N SER A 404 12.97 1.00 -20.80
CA SER A 404 13.72 1.68 -21.86
C SER A 404 14.91 2.47 -21.30
N GLY A 405 14.77 3.11 -20.13
CA GLY A 405 15.86 3.79 -19.44
C GLY A 405 16.94 2.83 -18.93
N LEU A 406 16.55 1.68 -18.38
CA LEU A 406 17.45 0.61 -17.95
C LEU A 406 18.31 0.08 -19.10
N ALA A 407 17.73 -0.15 -20.29
CA ALA A 407 18.47 -0.58 -21.48
C ALA A 407 19.59 0.42 -21.86
N VAL A 408 19.28 1.73 -21.83
CA VAL A 408 20.27 2.79 -22.11
C VAL A 408 21.37 2.86 -21.05
N MET A 409 21.08 2.56 -19.78
CA MET A 409 22.11 2.54 -18.72
C MET A 409 23.00 1.31 -18.77
N ASN A 410 22.47 0.14 -19.11
CA ASN A 410 23.27 -1.08 -19.32
C ASN A 410 24.25 -0.91 -20.50
N GLU A 411 23.81 -0.31 -21.60
CA GLU A 411 24.68 0.05 -22.73
C GLU A 411 25.81 1.01 -22.30
N ARG A 412 25.50 2.04 -21.50
CA ARG A 412 26.51 2.97 -20.96
C ARG A 412 27.48 2.31 -19.98
N LEU A 413 27.03 1.33 -19.19
CA LEU A 413 27.90 0.54 -18.32
C LEU A 413 28.88 -0.31 -19.14
N ALA A 414 28.43 -0.90 -20.25
CA ALA A 414 29.29 -1.64 -21.18
C ALA A 414 30.33 -0.75 -21.88
N GLN A 415 29.93 0.45 -22.31
CA GLN A 415 30.84 1.45 -22.87
C GLN A 415 31.88 1.91 -21.82
N TRP A 416 31.45 2.13 -20.57
CA TRP A 416 32.34 2.48 -19.47
C TRP A 416 33.34 1.37 -19.13
N SER A 417 32.91 0.11 -19.06
CA SER A 417 33.82 -1.00 -18.70
C SER A 417 34.86 -1.27 -19.78
N GLN A 418 34.49 -1.19 -21.07
CA GLN A 418 35.46 -1.22 -22.16
C GLN A 418 36.49 -0.11 -22.02
N PHE A 419 36.06 1.14 -21.83
CA PHE A 419 36.95 2.29 -21.65
C PHE A 419 37.87 2.13 -20.41
N ALA A 420 37.35 1.62 -19.30
CA ALA A 420 38.11 1.39 -18.08
C ALA A 420 39.18 0.29 -18.25
N HIS A 421 38.87 -0.78 -18.98
CA HIS A 421 39.84 -1.83 -19.30
C HIS A 421 40.90 -1.37 -20.31
N GLU A 422 40.52 -0.57 -21.32
CA GLU A 422 41.45 0.04 -22.26
C GLU A 422 42.38 1.06 -21.58
N GLU A 423 41.86 1.94 -20.71
CA GLU A 423 42.67 2.88 -19.93
C GLU A 423 43.65 2.12 -19.03
N LEU A 424 43.19 1.10 -18.28
CA LEU A 424 44.04 0.32 -17.39
C LEU A 424 45.24 -0.28 -18.13
N GLN A 425 45.02 -0.89 -19.28
CA GLN A 425 46.09 -1.49 -20.06
C GLN A 425 47.02 -0.41 -20.64
N GLN A 426 46.48 0.55 -21.39
CA GLN A 426 47.28 1.55 -22.10
C GLN A 426 48.09 2.44 -21.14
N GLN A 427 47.49 2.91 -20.04
CA GLN A 427 48.17 3.81 -19.11
C GLN A 427 49.23 3.10 -18.28
N LEU A 428 49.01 1.84 -17.86
CA LEU A 428 50.02 1.06 -17.15
C LEU A 428 51.16 0.61 -18.09
N ASP A 429 50.86 0.19 -19.31
CA ASP A 429 51.91 -0.19 -20.26
C ASP A 429 52.79 1.03 -20.64
N LEU A 430 52.20 2.22 -20.82
CA LEU A 430 52.95 3.48 -20.95
C LEU A 430 53.76 3.85 -19.69
N ALA A 431 53.22 3.59 -18.50
CA ALA A 431 53.89 3.85 -17.23
C ALA A 431 55.14 2.97 -17.04
N PHE A 432 55.00 1.67 -17.24
CA PHE A 432 56.07 0.68 -17.07
C PHE A 432 57.09 0.71 -18.23
N ALA A 433 56.67 1.03 -19.46
CA ALA A 433 57.60 1.37 -20.54
C ALA A 433 58.31 2.72 -20.30
N GLY A 434 57.82 3.55 -19.38
CA GLY A 434 58.27 4.91 -19.13
C GLY A 434 59.72 5.06 -18.70
N THR A 435 60.28 6.25 -18.88
CA THR A 435 61.64 6.59 -18.43
C THR A 435 61.75 6.71 -16.91
N ARG A 436 60.64 7.00 -16.20
CA ARG A 436 60.55 6.97 -14.74
C ARG A 436 60.73 5.54 -14.20
N TRP A 437 59.99 4.57 -14.75
CA TRP A 437 60.17 3.15 -14.37
C TRP A 437 61.58 2.64 -14.66
N ARG A 438 62.14 2.98 -15.83
CA ARG A 438 63.55 2.68 -16.19
C ARG A 438 64.61 3.44 -15.38
N LYS A 439 64.24 4.33 -14.44
CA LYS A 439 65.14 4.85 -13.38
C LYS A 439 65.21 3.93 -12.16
N LEU A 440 64.25 3.03 -11.95
CA LEU A 440 64.26 2.02 -10.89
C LEU A 440 65.03 0.75 -11.28
N GLY A 441 66.18 0.92 -11.93
CA GLY A 441 67.11 -0.17 -12.27
C GLY A 441 68.09 -0.42 -11.13
N TRP A 442 68.49 -1.68 -10.91
CA TRP A 442 69.30 -2.12 -9.75
C TRP A 442 70.48 -1.18 -9.42
N TRP A 443 71.33 -0.85 -10.40
CA TRP A 443 72.52 -0.01 -10.19
C TRP A 443 72.21 1.43 -9.76
N LYS A 444 70.99 1.94 -10.05
CA LYS A 444 70.58 3.30 -9.69
C LYS A 444 70.12 3.39 -8.24
N LEU A 445 69.66 2.28 -7.64
CA LEU A 445 69.18 2.27 -6.24
C LEU A 445 70.25 2.77 -5.27
N PHE A 446 71.52 2.37 -5.44
CA PHE A 446 72.63 2.81 -4.59
C PHE A 446 72.78 4.33 -4.44
N TRP A 447 72.21 5.11 -5.36
CA TRP A 447 72.21 6.58 -5.34
C TRP A 447 70.82 7.20 -5.11
N ARG A 448 69.75 6.39 -5.16
CA ARG A 448 68.35 6.80 -5.31
C ARG A 448 67.36 5.79 -4.70
N VAL A 449 67.64 5.27 -3.50
CA VAL A 449 66.71 4.33 -2.85
C VAL A 449 65.40 5.03 -2.48
N ASP A 450 65.49 6.27 -2.00
CA ASP A 450 64.33 7.00 -1.48
C ASP A 450 63.48 7.65 -2.59
N ASP A 451 64.02 7.75 -3.82
CA ASP A 451 63.24 8.05 -5.04
C ASP A 451 62.19 6.97 -5.33
N VAL A 452 62.34 5.73 -4.83
CA VAL A 452 61.46 4.59 -5.17
C VAL A 452 60.00 4.88 -4.81
N GLY A 453 59.74 5.32 -3.57
CA GLY A 453 58.39 5.64 -3.11
C GLY A 453 57.78 6.83 -3.86
N VAL A 454 58.58 7.87 -4.11
CA VAL A 454 58.13 9.08 -4.83
C VAL A 454 57.78 8.75 -6.28
N LEU A 455 58.65 8.03 -7.01
CA LEU A 455 58.45 7.70 -8.42
C LEU A 455 57.29 6.72 -8.65
N THR A 456 57.06 5.76 -7.73
CA THR A 456 55.94 4.82 -7.81
C THR A 456 54.60 5.49 -7.47
N THR A 457 54.58 6.35 -6.45
CA THR A 457 53.40 7.17 -6.09
C THR A 457 53.01 8.13 -7.23
N ASP A 458 53.97 8.89 -7.75
CA ASP A 458 53.81 9.79 -8.90
C ASP A 458 53.26 9.04 -10.13
N MET A 459 53.82 7.87 -10.43
CA MET A 459 53.37 7.01 -11.53
C MET A 459 51.91 6.55 -11.36
N LEU A 460 51.55 6.01 -10.20
CA LEU A 460 50.17 5.58 -9.92
C LEU A 460 49.18 6.75 -9.97
N SER A 461 49.54 7.91 -9.38
CA SER A 461 48.66 9.09 -9.37
C SER A 461 48.30 9.63 -10.75
N GLN A 462 49.18 9.47 -11.73
CA GLN A 462 49.01 9.98 -13.10
C GLN A 462 48.45 8.94 -14.08
N ARG A 463 48.44 7.65 -13.72
CA ARG A 463 48.17 6.55 -14.67
C ARG A 463 47.22 5.45 -14.18
N PHE A 464 46.93 5.37 -12.88
CA PHE A 464 46.01 4.36 -12.35
C PHE A 464 44.55 4.85 -12.42
N LEU A 465 43.89 4.56 -13.55
CA LEU A 465 42.45 4.80 -13.81
C LEU A 465 41.91 6.24 -13.54
N PRO A 466 42.62 7.33 -13.91
CA PRO A 466 42.15 8.69 -13.64
C PRO A 466 41.00 9.16 -14.58
N GLY A 467 40.83 8.54 -15.75
CA GLY A 467 39.73 8.80 -16.67
C GLY A 467 38.48 8.00 -16.30
N ALA A 468 38.63 6.69 -16.13
CA ALA A 468 37.55 5.77 -15.79
C ALA A 468 36.82 6.16 -14.49
N GLU A 469 37.54 6.70 -13.49
CA GLU A 469 36.95 7.24 -12.26
C GLU A 469 36.04 8.46 -12.51
N ARG A 470 36.35 9.31 -13.49
CA ARG A 470 35.53 10.48 -13.85
C ARG A 470 34.28 10.07 -14.60
N GLU A 471 34.44 9.19 -15.60
CA GLU A 471 33.31 8.62 -16.34
C GLU A 471 32.40 7.77 -15.44
N LEU A 472 32.95 7.14 -14.39
CA LEU A 472 32.15 6.45 -13.37
C LEU A 472 31.29 7.42 -12.54
N VAL A 473 31.85 8.56 -12.12
CA VAL A 473 31.08 9.59 -11.41
C VAL A 473 30.00 10.20 -12.33
N TYR A 474 30.30 10.37 -13.62
CA TYR A 474 29.31 10.78 -14.61
C TYR A 474 28.19 9.73 -14.79
N LEU A 475 28.54 8.44 -14.93
CA LEU A 475 27.60 7.34 -15.06
C LEU A 475 26.70 7.22 -13.82
N ALA A 476 27.26 7.28 -12.61
CA ALA A 476 26.48 7.26 -11.37
C ALA A 476 25.54 8.47 -11.27
N GLY A 477 25.97 9.65 -11.72
CA GLY A 477 25.11 10.83 -11.87
C GLY A 477 23.95 10.60 -12.85
N ARG A 478 24.23 10.00 -14.02
CA ARG A 478 23.21 9.66 -15.02
C ARG A 478 22.20 8.62 -14.51
N ILE A 479 22.62 7.64 -13.73
CA ILE A 479 21.73 6.65 -13.10
C ILE A 479 20.82 7.33 -12.06
N ALA A 480 21.35 8.29 -11.29
CA ALA A 480 20.53 9.09 -10.37
C ALA A 480 19.55 10.04 -11.10
N GLU A 481 19.92 10.59 -12.26
CA GLU A 481 19.02 11.41 -13.10
C GLU A 481 17.86 10.60 -13.73
N SER A 482 18.02 9.29 -13.97
CA SER A 482 17.07 8.53 -14.78
C SER A 482 15.84 7.98 -14.05
N GLY A 483 15.71 8.22 -12.74
CA GLY A 483 14.57 7.75 -11.93
C GLY A 483 14.48 6.22 -11.75
N VAL A 484 15.46 5.47 -12.26
CA VAL A 484 15.60 4.01 -12.06
C VAL A 484 15.82 3.70 -10.58
N ALA A 485 16.63 4.50 -9.89
CA ALA A 485 16.56 4.56 -8.44
C ALA A 485 15.30 5.35 -8.04
N THR A 486 14.37 4.69 -7.34
CA THR A 486 13.15 5.34 -6.82
C THR A 486 13.51 6.54 -5.95
N ALA A 487 12.83 7.67 -6.14
CA ALA A 487 13.21 8.99 -5.61
C ALA A 487 13.29 9.15 -4.07
N ALA A 488 13.07 8.07 -3.29
CA ALA A 488 13.14 8.04 -1.84
C ALA A 488 14.55 7.70 -1.29
N GLU A 489 15.36 6.88 -1.97
CA GLU A 489 16.70 6.48 -1.49
C GLU A 489 17.71 6.36 -2.66
N PRO A 490 18.93 6.92 -2.56
CA PRO A 490 19.94 6.83 -3.61
C PRO A 490 20.51 5.41 -3.77
N PRO A 491 20.99 5.03 -4.98
CA PRO A 491 21.46 3.67 -5.26
C PRO A 491 22.60 3.24 -4.33
N ALA A 492 22.42 2.06 -3.74
CA ALA A 492 23.22 1.54 -2.64
C ALA A 492 24.43 0.70 -3.11
N TYR A 493 25.43 1.34 -3.71
CA TYR A 493 26.60 0.65 -4.26
C TYR A 493 27.38 -0.15 -3.20
N ALA A 494 27.61 -1.44 -3.45
CA ALA A 494 28.52 -2.29 -2.67
C ALA A 494 29.94 -1.70 -2.62
N GLN A 495 30.68 -1.93 -1.53
CA GLN A 495 32.03 -1.38 -1.33
C GLN A 495 33.03 -2.47 -0.91
N PRO A 496 34.32 -2.34 -1.27
CA PRO A 496 35.35 -3.25 -0.81
C PRO A 496 35.71 -2.95 0.67
N THR A 497 35.60 -3.96 1.53
CA THR A 497 36.04 -3.89 2.93
C THR A 497 37.51 -4.26 3.05
N SER A 498 38.34 -3.37 3.63
CA SER A 498 39.72 -3.71 3.97
C SER A 498 39.79 -4.57 5.24
N GLU A 499 40.66 -5.58 5.26
CA GLU A 499 40.98 -6.34 6.49
C GLU A 499 41.56 -5.43 7.60
N LEU A 500 42.18 -4.30 7.24
CA LEU A 500 42.61 -3.29 8.23
C LEU A 500 41.42 -2.66 8.96
N GLN A 501 40.33 -2.41 8.23
CA GLN A 501 39.11 -1.74 8.69
C GLN A 501 38.29 -2.65 9.63
N LYS A 502 38.40 -3.96 9.43
CA LYS A 502 37.85 -5.06 10.24
C LYS A 502 38.44 -5.14 11.66
N SER A 503 39.52 -4.39 11.93
CA SER A 503 40.23 -4.38 13.22
C SER A 503 39.89 -3.19 14.13
N LEU A 504 39.14 -2.20 13.65
CA LEU A 504 38.74 -1.03 14.46
C LEU A 504 37.47 -1.33 15.27
N PRO A 505 37.41 -0.94 16.56
CA PRO A 505 36.18 -1.05 17.34
C PRO A 505 35.12 -0.06 16.86
N GLU A 506 33.86 -0.51 16.84
CA GLU A 506 32.68 0.16 16.25
C GLU A 506 32.32 1.52 16.90
N SER A 507 32.91 1.85 18.05
CA SER A 507 32.65 3.07 18.82
C SER A 507 33.39 4.33 18.31
N SER A 508 34.22 4.21 17.28
CA SER A 508 34.91 5.38 16.71
C SER A 508 33.99 6.23 15.81
N THR A 509 34.16 7.56 15.83
CA THR A 509 33.41 8.48 14.96
C THR A 509 33.63 8.22 13.46
N VAL A 510 34.74 7.56 13.10
CA VAL A 510 35.05 7.13 11.74
C VAL A 510 34.08 6.03 11.27
N ALA A 511 33.66 5.11 12.15
CA ALA A 511 32.68 4.07 11.80
C ALA A 511 31.33 4.67 11.35
N LYS A 512 30.91 5.78 11.97
CA LYS A 512 29.70 6.52 11.56
C LYS A 512 29.80 7.20 10.19
N ALA A 513 31.00 7.50 9.71
CA ALA A 513 31.21 7.95 8.33
C ALA A 513 31.11 6.77 7.34
N VAL A 514 31.61 5.59 7.73
CA VAL A 514 31.55 4.36 6.91
C VAL A 514 30.11 3.82 6.76
N THR A 515 29.22 4.09 7.72
CA THR A 515 27.78 3.76 7.58
C THR A 515 27.03 4.63 6.56
N GLN A 516 27.62 5.70 6.02
CA GLN A 516 27.06 6.39 4.87
C GLN A 516 27.51 5.69 3.59
N LYS A 517 26.63 4.88 2.99
CA LYS A 517 26.84 4.31 1.65
C LYS A 517 27.19 5.45 0.67
N PRO A 518 28.32 5.41 -0.06
CA PRO A 518 28.73 6.52 -0.92
C PRO A 518 27.80 6.61 -2.13
N LYS A 519 27.63 7.84 -2.65
CA LYS A 519 26.69 8.15 -3.75
C LYS A 519 27.13 7.63 -5.13
N TRP A 520 28.27 6.97 -5.22
CA TRP A 520 28.83 6.30 -6.40
C TRP A 520 29.81 5.20 -5.93
N PRO A 521 30.15 4.19 -6.76
CA PRO A 521 31.11 3.16 -6.38
C PRO A 521 32.52 3.72 -6.17
N THR A 522 33.22 3.29 -5.09
CA THR A 522 34.56 3.81 -4.76
C THR A 522 35.69 2.79 -4.88
N HIS A 523 35.46 1.65 -5.55
CA HIS A 523 36.48 0.60 -5.74
C HIS A 523 37.79 1.12 -6.34
N ILE A 524 37.75 1.98 -7.37
CA ILE A 524 38.97 2.48 -8.04
C ILE A 524 39.80 3.36 -7.10
N SER A 525 39.19 4.28 -6.36
CA SER A 525 39.88 5.16 -5.43
C SER A 525 40.37 4.42 -4.18
N PHE A 526 39.59 3.45 -3.69
CA PHE A 526 40.01 2.50 -2.65
C PHE A 526 41.25 1.71 -3.09
N THR A 527 41.25 1.09 -4.28
CA THR A 527 42.40 0.32 -4.76
C THR A 527 43.61 1.21 -5.01
N ARG A 528 43.43 2.43 -5.54
CA ARG A 528 44.53 3.40 -5.68
C ARG A 528 45.15 3.74 -4.32
N ARG A 529 44.33 3.90 -3.28
CA ARG A 529 44.77 4.11 -1.88
C ARG A 529 45.52 2.90 -1.32
N TYR A 530 44.99 1.69 -1.49
CA TYR A 530 45.64 0.44 -1.08
C TYR A 530 47.05 0.30 -1.66
N LEU A 531 47.23 0.60 -2.95
CA LEU A 531 48.55 0.56 -3.59
C LEU A 531 49.53 1.60 -3.01
N TYR A 532 49.07 2.80 -2.60
CA TYR A 532 49.92 3.78 -1.93
C TYR A 532 50.29 3.42 -0.49
N GLU A 533 49.36 2.86 0.28
CA GLU A 533 49.55 2.63 1.72
C GLU A 533 50.24 1.30 2.02
N GLU A 534 50.11 0.30 1.14
CA GLU A 534 50.63 -1.06 1.38
C GLU A 534 51.75 -1.46 0.41
N THR A 535 51.51 -1.45 -0.92
CA THR A 535 52.47 -2.03 -1.87
C THR A 535 53.66 -1.12 -2.19
N VAL A 536 53.46 0.21 -2.27
CA VAL A 536 54.54 1.19 -2.48
C VAL A 536 55.57 1.20 -1.32
N PRO A 537 55.17 1.29 -0.03
CA PRO A 537 56.10 1.23 1.10
C PRO A 537 56.81 -0.12 1.20
N ALA A 538 56.13 -1.22 0.88
CA ALA A 538 56.74 -2.55 0.82
C ALA A 538 57.86 -2.63 -0.24
N LEU A 539 57.63 -2.05 -1.43
CA LEU A 539 58.64 -1.98 -2.50
C LEU A 539 59.84 -1.10 -2.11
N GLN A 540 59.63 0.03 -1.43
CA GLN A 540 60.70 0.89 -0.92
C GLN A 540 61.50 0.19 0.20
N ALA A 541 60.84 -0.45 1.16
CA ALA A 541 61.49 -1.21 2.23
C ALA A 541 62.31 -2.39 1.67
N LEU A 542 61.80 -3.04 0.61
CA LEU A 542 62.54 -4.07 -0.13
C LEU A 542 63.79 -3.49 -0.81
N ALA A 543 63.69 -2.33 -1.46
CA ALA A 543 64.84 -1.64 -2.07
C ALA A 543 65.92 -1.27 -1.03
N GLN A 544 65.53 -0.64 0.09
CA GLN A 544 66.42 -0.30 1.21
C GLN A 544 67.09 -1.56 1.78
N LYS A 545 66.31 -2.63 2.01
CA LYS A 545 66.82 -3.93 2.49
C LYS A 545 67.81 -4.57 1.51
N LEU A 546 67.59 -4.53 0.20
CA LEU A 546 68.53 -5.09 -0.78
C LEU A 546 69.82 -4.27 -0.88
N VAL A 547 69.77 -2.94 -0.77
CA VAL A 547 70.98 -2.08 -0.77
C VAL A 547 71.79 -2.26 0.52
N LEU A 548 71.14 -2.37 1.68
CA LEU A 548 71.81 -2.72 2.94
C LEU A 548 72.39 -4.15 2.94
N GLN A 549 71.74 -5.10 2.27
CA GLN A 549 72.31 -6.44 2.03
C GLN A 549 73.48 -6.40 1.05
N ALA A 550 73.47 -5.55 0.03
CA ALA A 550 74.58 -5.38 -0.89
C ALA A 550 75.80 -4.76 -0.20
N SER A 551 75.63 -3.70 0.58
CA SER A 551 76.75 -3.05 1.29
C SER A 551 77.34 -3.97 2.37
N SER A 552 76.51 -4.62 3.19
CA SER A 552 76.99 -5.54 4.23
C SER A 552 77.67 -6.79 3.66
N THR A 553 77.13 -7.44 2.63
CA THR A 553 77.80 -8.58 1.99
C THR A 553 79.09 -8.19 1.26
N SER A 554 79.13 -7.01 0.64
CA SER A 554 80.35 -6.50 -0.01
C SER A 554 81.43 -6.14 1.02
N ALA A 555 81.04 -5.54 2.15
CA ALA A 555 81.96 -5.26 3.26
C ALA A 555 82.50 -6.56 3.87
N LEU A 556 81.66 -7.57 4.11
CA LEU A 556 82.09 -8.87 4.65
C LEU A 556 83.01 -9.64 3.69
N THR A 557 82.73 -9.65 2.39
CA THR A 557 83.60 -10.30 1.39
C THR A 557 84.93 -9.56 1.19
N THR A 558 84.92 -8.23 1.28
CA THR A 558 86.14 -7.40 1.26
C THR A 558 86.98 -7.61 2.53
N ALA A 559 86.34 -7.63 3.71
CA ALA A 559 87.00 -7.91 4.98
C ALA A 559 87.58 -9.34 5.03
N LEU A 560 86.86 -10.33 4.49
CA LEU A 560 87.36 -11.70 4.37
C LEU A 560 88.57 -11.79 3.42
N GLY A 561 88.55 -11.09 2.27
CA GLY A 561 89.73 -10.97 1.41
C GLY A 561 90.92 -10.29 2.11
N GLY A 562 90.67 -9.22 2.86
CA GLY A 562 91.70 -8.55 3.68
C GLY A 562 92.28 -9.46 4.77
N LEU A 563 91.44 -10.25 5.44
CA LEU A 563 91.88 -11.24 6.42
C LEU A 563 92.70 -12.37 5.79
N LEU A 564 92.31 -12.89 4.61
CA LEU A 564 93.08 -13.90 3.87
C LEU A 564 94.47 -13.39 3.45
N TYR A 565 94.58 -12.10 3.11
CA TYR A 565 95.86 -11.45 2.83
C TYR A 565 96.72 -11.30 4.09
N VAL A 566 96.15 -10.81 5.20
CA VAL A 566 96.88 -10.60 6.47
C VAL A 566 97.27 -11.92 7.15
N SER A 567 96.47 -12.97 7.03
CA SER A 567 96.70 -14.27 7.68
C SER A 567 97.73 -15.17 6.96
N GLN A 568 98.44 -14.65 5.95
CA GLN A 568 99.47 -15.36 5.16
C GLN A 568 98.99 -16.66 4.48
N TYR A 569 97.68 -16.89 4.41
CA TYR A 569 97.08 -18.10 3.83
C TYR A 569 96.93 -18.00 2.30
N ALA A 570 96.99 -16.79 1.75
CA ALA A 570 97.09 -16.53 0.32
C ALA A 570 98.50 -16.05 -0.02
N SER A 571 99.14 -16.69 -1.01
CA SER A 571 100.50 -16.37 -1.47
C SER A 571 100.63 -15.02 -2.19
N SER A 572 99.51 -14.43 -2.63
CA SER A 572 99.51 -13.19 -3.40
C SER A 572 98.30 -12.29 -3.13
N VAL A 573 98.49 -10.99 -3.40
CA VAL A 573 97.42 -9.97 -3.44
C VAL A 573 96.33 -10.36 -4.46
N TYR A 574 96.71 -11.00 -5.57
CA TYR A 574 95.80 -11.42 -6.63
C TYR A 574 94.80 -12.49 -6.18
N GLU A 575 95.25 -13.49 -5.41
CA GLU A 575 94.38 -14.57 -4.91
C GLU A 575 93.35 -14.04 -3.90
N ALA A 576 93.81 -13.26 -2.91
CA ALA A 576 92.93 -12.63 -1.92
C ALA A 576 91.93 -11.64 -2.57
N GLY A 577 92.40 -10.85 -3.54
CA GLY A 577 91.57 -9.93 -4.32
C GLY A 577 90.52 -10.63 -5.19
N ALA A 578 90.87 -11.77 -5.81
CA ALA A 578 89.95 -12.57 -6.61
C ALA A 578 88.79 -13.13 -5.78
N VAL A 579 89.06 -13.64 -4.57
CA VAL A 579 88.01 -14.13 -3.66
C VAL A 579 87.05 -13.02 -3.25
N ALA A 580 87.56 -11.83 -2.90
CA ALA A 580 86.73 -10.67 -2.59
C ALA A 580 85.88 -10.23 -3.80
N ALA A 581 86.49 -10.09 -4.98
CA ALA A 581 85.81 -9.67 -6.21
C ALA A 581 84.70 -10.64 -6.63
N LEU A 582 84.96 -11.95 -6.59
CA LEU A 582 83.96 -12.98 -6.89
C LEU A 582 82.80 -12.96 -5.89
N GLY A 583 83.08 -12.76 -4.60
CA GLY A 583 82.06 -12.60 -3.56
C GLY A 583 81.14 -11.41 -3.80
N VAL A 584 81.71 -10.24 -4.12
CA VAL A 584 80.97 -9.01 -4.47
C VAL A 584 80.16 -9.18 -5.75
N MET A 585 80.75 -9.74 -6.82
CA MET A 585 80.04 -9.96 -8.08
C MET A 585 78.88 -10.94 -7.93
N TRP A 586 79.05 -12.00 -7.14
CA TRP A 586 77.99 -12.98 -6.87
C TRP A 586 76.86 -12.38 -6.01
N SER A 587 77.18 -11.61 -4.96
CA SER A 587 76.15 -10.96 -4.14
C SER A 587 75.37 -9.93 -4.94
N LEU A 588 76.05 -9.06 -5.70
CA LEU A 588 75.41 -8.06 -6.55
C LEU A 588 74.51 -8.70 -7.62
N ARG A 589 74.97 -9.76 -8.31
CA ARG A 589 74.15 -10.47 -9.30
C ARG A 589 72.91 -11.12 -8.66
N ARG A 590 73.04 -11.69 -7.47
CA ARG A 590 71.92 -12.32 -6.73
C ARG A 590 70.92 -11.30 -6.17
N LEU A 591 71.37 -10.09 -5.84
CA LEU A 591 70.52 -9.01 -5.35
C LEU A 591 69.84 -8.26 -6.52
N GLN A 592 70.53 -8.13 -7.66
CA GLN A 592 69.95 -7.64 -8.92
C GLN A 592 68.75 -8.49 -9.34
N THR A 593 68.92 -9.82 -9.44
CA THR A 593 67.82 -10.69 -9.88
C THR A 593 66.63 -10.64 -8.93
N LYS A 594 66.86 -10.57 -7.61
CA LYS A 594 65.79 -10.33 -6.62
C LYS A 594 65.04 -9.03 -6.87
N TRP A 595 65.77 -7.92 -7.10
CA TRP A 595 65.15 -6.63 -7.38
C TRP A 595 64.32 -6.67 -8.67
N GLU A 596 64.88 -7.23 -9.74
CA GLU A 596 64.18 -7.33 -11.03
C GLU A 596 62.94 -8.23 -10.93
N THR A 597 62.99 -9.35 -10.19
CA THR A 597 61.80 -10.18 -9.92
C THR A 597 60.76 -9.47 -9.06
N ALA A 598 61.17 -8.71 -8.03
CA ALA A 598 60.25 -7.95 -7.19
C ALA A 598 59.57 -6.83 -7.99
N ARG A 599 60.32 -6.18 -8.89
CA ARG A 599 59.79 -5.18 -9.81
C ARG A 599 58.76 -5.79 -10.75
N THR A 600 59.07 -6.89 -11.44
CA THR A 600 58.11 -7.56 -12.33
C THR A 600 56.90 -8.17 -11.61
N TYR A 601 57.06 -8.56 -10.34
CA TYR A 601 55.94 -8.99 -9.51
C TYR A 601 54.97 -7.83 -9.26
N TRP A 602 55.47 -6.67 -8.83
CA TRP A 602 54.66 -5.47 -8.61
C TRP A 602 54.03 -4.92 -9.90
N GLU A 603 54.72 -5.04 -11.05
CA GLU A 603 54.16 -4.78 -12.39
C GLU A 603 52.93 -5.67 -12.70
N GLY A 604 52.87 -6.88 -12.15
CA GLY A 604 51.70 -7.77 -12.24
C GLY A 604 50.62 -7.42 -11.21
N GLU A 605 51.01 -7.27 -9.94
CA GLU A 605 50.14 -6.92 -8.80
C GLU A 605 49.27 -5.68 -9.09
N VAL A 606 49.89 -4.58 -9.55
CA VAL A 606 49.18 -3.34 -9.92
C VAL A 606 48.18 -3.57 -11.06
N ARG A 607 48.47 -4.46 -12.02
CA ARG A 607 47.55 -4.79 -13.12
C ARG A 607 46.38 -5.66 -12.63
N GLU A 608 46.61 -6.65 -11.78
CA GLU A 608 45.54 -7.52 -11.26
C GLU A 608 44.62 -6.76 -10.29
N GLU A 609 45.16 -5.94 -9.38
CA GLU A 609 44.32 -5.10 -8.51
C GLU A 609 43.53 -4.06 -9.32
N GLY A 610 44.09 -3.53 -10.40
CA GLY A 610 43.34 -2.69 -11.36
C GLY A 610 42.15 -3.42 -12.00
N ARG A 611 42.33 -4.68 -12.44
CA ARG A 611 41.23 -5.47 -13.02
C ARG A 611 40.16 -5.84 -11.99
N LYS A 612 40.57 -6.15 -10.76
CA LYS A 612 39.64 -6.38 -9.63
C LYS A 612 38.83 -5.12 -9.32
N ALA A 613 39.45 -3.95 -9.34
CA ALA A 613 38.77 -2.68 -9.11
C ALA A 613 37.68 -2.40 -10.16
N VAL A 614 38.00 -2.56 -11.46
CA VAL A 614 37.02 -2.38 -12.55
C VAL A 614 35.84 -3.35 -12.40
N ARG A 615 36.10 -4.66 -12.23
CA ARG A 615 35.04 -5.67 -12.04
C ARG A 615 34.18 -5.45 -10.79
N GLY A 616 34.78 -4.95 -9.71
CA GLY A 616 34.05 -4.55 -8.52
C GLY A 616 33.04 -3.43 -8.81
N VAL A 617 33.44 -2.43 -9.61
CA VAL A 617 32.53 -1.39 -10.09
C VAL A 617 31.42 -1.99 -10.96
N GLU A 618 31.77 -2.77 -11.98
CA GLU A 618 30.81 -3.41 -12.90
C GLU A 618 29.67 -4.10 -12.15
N GLN A 619 30.03 -4.97 -11.19
CA GLN A 619 29.08 -5.67 -10.36
C GLN A 619 28.28 -4.70 -9.47
N SER A 620 28.93 -3.76 -8.78
CA SER A 620 28.24 -2.80 -7.89
C SER A 620 27.21 -1.92 -8.61
N VAL A 621 27.42 -1.63 -9.91
CA VAL A 621 26.47 -0.85 -10.73
C VAL A 621 25.38 -1.75 -11.32
N ALA A 622 25.71 -2.97 -11.75
CA ALA A 622 24.71 -3.93 -12.21
C ALA A 622 23.72 -4.30 -11.09
N ASP A 623 24.22 -4.62 -9.89
CA ASP A 623 23.39 -4.90 -8.70
C ASP A 623 22.44 -3.72 -8.38
N ALA A 624 22.90 -2.48 -8.57
CA ALA A 624 22.12 -1.27 -8.34
C ALA A 624 21.09 -0.96 -9.45
N LEU A 625 21.24 -1.54 -10.65
CA LEU A 625 20.29 -1.42 -11.75
C LEU A 625 19.23 -2.53 -11.70
N ASP A 626 19.62 -3.78 -11.42
CA ASP A 626 18.65 -4.89 -11.30
C ASP A 626 17.78 -4.78 -10.04
N GLY A 627 18.29 -4.22 -8.93
CA GLY A 627 17.50 -3.95 -7.72
C GLY A 627 16.29 -3.03 -7.92
N SER A 628 16.22 -2.30 -9.04
CA SER A 628 15.05 -1.50 -9.46
C SER A 628 13.84 -2.38 -9.87
N ARG A 629 14.02 -3.68 -10.09
CA ARG A 629 13.00 -4.55 -10.71
C ARG A 629 12.05 -5.24 -9.74
N GLU A 630 12.30 -5.20 -8.44
CA GLU A 630 11.48 -5.89 -7.42
C GLU A 630 10.20 -5.12 -7.01
N GLY A 631 9.67 -4.28 -7.90
CA GLY A 631 8.30 -3.80 -7.81
C GLY A 631 7.31 -4.92 -8.16
N ASN A 632 6.31 -5.14 -7.30
CA ASN A 632 5.38 -6.28 -7.44
C ASN A 632 4.77 -6.41 -8.85
N PRO A 633 4.60 -7.64 -9.37
CA PRO A 633 3.87 -7.87 -10.61
C PRO A 633 2.41 -7.41 -10.50
N VAL A 634 1.81 -7.02 -11.63
CA VAL A 634 0.45 -6.46 -11.70
C VAL A 634 -0.61 -7.57 -11.59
N GLU A 635 -0.71 -8.15 -10.41
CA GLU A 635 -1.75 -9.06 -9.96
C GLU A 635 -3.00 -8.25 -9.56
N GLY A 636 -4.19 -8.64 -10.06
CA GLY A 636 -5.46 -7.92 -9.85
C GLY A 636 -6.24 -7.52 -11.12
N ALA A 637 -5.58 -7.44 -12.28
CA ALA A 637 -6.24 -7.03 -13.54
C ALA A 637 -7.35 -8.01 -14.01
N GLU A 638 -7.27 -9.29 -13.65
CA GLU A 638 -8.38 -10.24 -13.88
C GLU A 638 -9.54 -10.05 -12.90
N GLU A 639 -9.28 -9.52 -11.70
CA GLU A 639 -10.28 -9.34 -10.65
C GLU A 639 -11.14 -8.11 -10.95
N LEU A 640 -10.51 -7.00 -11.35
CA LEU A 640 -11.20 -5.80 -11.86
C LEU A 640 -12.14 -6.14 -13.03
N ARG A 641 -11.69 -6.96 -13.99
CA ARG A 641 -12.54 -7.37 -15.13
C ARG A 641 -13.76 -8.19 -14.69
N LYS A 642 -13.58 -9.13 -13.75
CA LYS A 642 -14.68 -9.93 -13.17
C LYS A 642 -15.63 -9.06 -12.34
N ALA A 643 -15.12 -8.07 -11.60
CA ALA A 643 -15.92 -7.10 -10.87
C ALA A 643 -16.77 -6.25 -11.83
N ARG A 644 -16.20 -5.78 -12.94
CA ARG A 644 -16.92 -5.05 -14.00
C ARG A 644 -18.04 -5.89 -14.62
N GLU A 645 -17.75 -7.13 -15.02
CA GLU A 645 -18.74 -8.08 -15.56
C GLU A 645 -19.92 -8.29 -14.59
N LEU A 646 -19.66 -8.34 -13.28
CA LEU A 646 -20.70 -8.44 -12.23
C LEU A 646 -21.50 -7.15 -12.04
N VAL A 647 -20.88 -5.97 -12.12
CA VAL A 647 -21.57 -4.67 -12.03
C VAL A 647 -22.48 -4.46 -13.24
N GLU A 648 -22.02 -4.75 -14.45
CA GLU A 648 -22.82 -4.64 -15.68
C GLU A 648 -24.05 -5.58 -15.61
N LYS A 649 -23.86 -6.84 -15.18
CA LYS A 649 -24.98 -7.78 -14.95
C LYS A 649 -25.96 -7.27 -13.87
N ALA A 650 -25.47 -6.72 -12.76
CA ALA A 650 -26.32 -6.20 -11.69
C ALA A 650 -27.14 -4.98 -12.14
N GLN A 651 -26.58 -4.11 -13.00
CA GLN A 651 -27.33 -3.01 -13.60
C GLN A 651 -28.44 -3.52 -14.52
N ASP A 652 -28.18 -4.57 -15.32
CA ASP A 652 -29.21 -5.15 -16.20
C ASP A 652 -30.28 -5.96 -15.46
N ALA A 653 -29.95 -6.54 -14.30
CA ALA A 653 -30.95 -7.11 -13.39
C ALA A 653 -31.80 -6.01 -12.72
N LEU A 654 -31.20 -4.85 -12.37
CA LEU A 654 -31.93 -3.70 -11.83
C LEU A 654 -32.89 -3.07 -12.86
N LYS A 655 -32.47 -2.94 -14.13
CA LYS A 655 -33.33 -2.50 -15.25
C LYS A 655 -34.53 -3.44 -15.51
N ARG A 656 -34.46 -4.69 -15.03
CA ARG A 656 -35.53 -5.69 -15.09
C ARG A 656 -36.43 -5.71 -13.83
N LEU A 657 -36.17 -4.80 -12.87
CA LEU A 657 -37.01 -4.53 -11.70
C LEU A 657 -37.79 -3.21 -11.80
N GLU A 658 -37.85 -2.65 -13.01
CA GLU A 658 -38.54 -1.39 -13.34
C GLU A 658 -39.91 -1.62 -13.96
#